data_AF-A0A3P1ZTT9-F1
#
_entry.id   AF-A0A3P1ZTT9-F1
#
_cell.length_a   1.000
_cell.length_b   1.000
_cell.length_c   1.000
_cell.angle_alpha   90.00
_cell.angle_beta   90.00
_cell.angle_gamma   90.00
#
_symmetry.space_group_name_H-M   'P 1'
#
loop_
_entity.id
_entity.type
_entity.pdbx_description
1 polymer ?
#
loop_
_entity_poly.entity_id
_entity_poly.type
_entity_poly.pdbx_seq_one_letter_code
_entity_poly.pdbx_strand_id
1 'polypeptide(L)'
;MSHASTLITCHANADFDAFAAMLAARRLYTSAVLLFPGTQERGLQKIFSGLDAAAFGFVESDAVPWDTVDTLVLVDTRQQGRVSHVAPLLLRADVRIEMWDHHPDSPDDIAAAKTYWAQTGAVTTLLVEHLKKFRKKLTSEEATLLGLGIYGDTGSFTYSSTTPRDFHAAAWLLARGMDITRITEMAAHELTSLHIQAMNSLLESAENYPVNGVHVVLAETSLEHYLGDFAYLAHKIMEMESFAVLFAIGRMADRIQVVARSRSDAVNVGSICAALGGGGHTYAASASVRSMTMHEVRETILRHLYAQALPDKTAREYMSSPAVGMESSGSIREADELMLHFGLKAVPIFKPGTKICAGILDAQTAARANAHGLGQSRVEDYMTRRVHTLSPQATLKDLTAVIVGAGQRLVPIVENANVTGVVTRTDLIQVFAHETRHLEEEKNTGVKERNVGKLIQDRLPAESRRLLHLAGRLGAKLQLPVYAVGGFVRDLLLNRPNQDIDLVVEGNGIRLAHALAQELHGRVREHKKFLTSVVIFPDGKGSEARIDVATARLEYYEHPAALPTVELSSLKMDLFRRDFSINALAIRLDCAPFGQLIDFFGGQRDIKDRSVRVLHTLSFVEDPTRCLRAVRFEQRYNFRIGGNTEKLIKNALALNLVEKLSETRLFNEFRHICDESESAVCIQRLDQLGILQAISPQLALTPHKKNLLTRIQEVISWYRLLYFERKAHAWLVYFLGLTHEQTYTEATTHYRRLGLPEADRADVLAQREHIRSVRGKLETWQKNAAKARTSTLCDLLQRLSLEPLLYLMASTPDTLLQKNISRYLTQWQHEKPDISGADLKKMGLPPGPEYGKILKVLREAKLDGLAVGTEEQTALAQGLIDKALHKKNRTTPMNSGPSSA
;
A
#
# COMPACT_ATOMS: atom_id res chain seq x y z
N MET A 1 -9.56 -60.13 53.96
CA MET A 1 -9.55 -59.25 52.78
C MET A 1 -8.30 -59.63 51.99
N SER A 2 -8.44 -60.11 50.76
CA SER A 2 -7.28 -60.46 49.93
C SER A 2 -6.45 -59.20 49.66
N HIS A 3 -5.19 -59.18 50.07
CA HIS A 3 -4.28 -58.08 49.75
C HIS A 3 -4.19 -57.94 48.22
N ALA A 4 -4.50 -56.75 47.71
CA ALA A 4 -4.42 -56.46 46.29
C ALA A 4 -2.94 -56.34 45.89
N SER A 5 -2.47 -57.20 44.99
CA SER A 5 -1.07 -57.21 44.55
C SER A 5 -0.82 -56.28 43.34
N THR A 6 -1.89 -55.87 42.64
CA THR A 6 -1.81 -55.03 41.44
C THR A 6 -2.40 -53.64 41.67
N LEU A 7 -1.64 -52.60 41.36
CA LEU A 7 -2.10 -51.21 41.32
C LEU A 7 -2.25 -50.78 39.85
N ILE A 8 -3.40 -50.22 39.49
CA ILE A 8 -3.66 -49.66 38.16
C ILE A 8 -3.82 -48.14 38.29
N THR A 9 -3.12 -47.39 37.45
CA THR A 9 -3.24 -45.92 37.39
C THR A 9 -2.93 -45.40 35.99
N CYS A 10 -3.17 -44.11 35.76
CA CYS A 10 -2.92 -43.41 34.51
C CYS A 10 -2.05 -42.17 34.74
N HIS A 11 -1.92 -41.29 33.74
CA HIS A 11 -1.21 -40.01 33.92
C HIS A 11 -1.92 -39.04 34.88
N ALA A 12 -1.15 -38.11 35.46
CA ALA A 12 -1.57 -37.23 36.56
C ALA A 12 -2.78 -36.32 36.27
N ASN A 13 -3.05 -36.00 35.00
CA ASN A 13 -4.22 -35.24 34.57
C ASN A 13 -5.15 -36.14 33.75
N ALA A 14 -5.84 -37.10 34.37
CA ALA A 14 -6.63 -38.10 33.66
C ALA A 14 -7.73 -37.46 32.77
N ASP A 15 -7.90 -37.97 31.57
CA ASP A 15 -9.03 -37.66 30.69
C ASP A 15 -10.02 -38.85 30.62
N PHE A 16 -11.03 -38.74 29.77
CA PHE A 16 -12.04 -39.79 29.62
C PHE A 16 -11.46 -41.14 29.16
N ASP A 17 -10.43 -41.15 28.30
CA ASP A 17 -9.84 -42.40 27.80
C ASP A 17 -8.96 -43.04 28.87
N ALA A 18 -8.11 -42.28 29.55
CA ALA A 18 -7.35 -42.73 30.70
C ALA A 18 -8.26 -43.36 31.78
N PHE A 19 -9.36 -42.68 32.13
CA PHE A 19 -10.33 -43.18 33.10
C PHE A 19 -11.03 -44.47 32.64
N ALA A 20 -11.51 -44.51 31.40
CA ALA A 20 -12.13 -45.70 30.82
C ALA A 20 -11.14 -46.88 30.72
N ALA A 21 -9.89 -46.60 30.37
CA ALA A 21 -8.81 -47.58 30.30
C ALA A 21 -8.51 -48.18 31.68
N MET A 22 -8.53 -47.39 32.76
CA MET A 22 -8.39 -47.91 34.12
C MET A 22 -9.52 -48.91 34.45
N LEU A 23 -10.76 -48.58 34.10
CA LEU A 23 -11.91 -49.46 34.31
C LEU A 23 -11.81 -50.74 33.47
N ALA A 24 -11.35 -50.64 32.22
CA ALA A 24 -11.15 -51.79 31.36
C ALA A 24 -10.02 -52.70 31.87
N ALA A 25 -8.91 -52.11 32.30
CA ALA A 25 -7.76 -52.84 32.86
C ALA A 25 -8.16 -53.60 34.14
N ARG A 26 -8.96 -53.01 35.03
CA ARG A 26 -9.49 -53.69 36.22
C ARG A 26 -10.18 -55.03 35.90
N ARG A 27 -10.82 -55.15 34.73
CA ARG A 27 -11.48 -56.41 34.31
C ARG A 27 -10.51 -57.45 33.75
N LEU A 28 -9.30 -57.04 33.35
CA LEU A 28 -8.24 -57.91 32.87
C LEU A 28 -7.35 -58.44 34.00
N TYR A 29 -7.06 -57.61 35.02
CA TYR A 29 -6.21 -57.98 36.16
C TYR A 29 -7.04 -58.44 37.36
N THR A 30 -6.70 -59.60 37.94
CA THR A 30 -7.36 -60.11 39.17
C THR A 30 -6.78 -59.45 40.41
N SER A 31 -7.62 -59.13 41.40
CA SER A 31 -7.20 -58.51 42.68
C SER A 31 -6.49 -57.16 42.51
N ALA A 32 -6.97 -56.32 41.59
CA ALA A 32 -6.42 -55.00 41.33
C ALA A 32 -7.19 -53.88 42.05
N VAL A 33 -6.47 -52.85 42.52
CA VAL A 33 -7.02 -51.58 43.00
C VAL A 33 -6.69 -50.45 42.03
N LEU A 34 -7.60 -49.48 41.92
CA LEU A 34 -7.46 -48.33 41.04
C LEU A 34 -7.03 -47.10 41.85
N LEU A 35 -5.96 -46.42 41.45
CA LEU A 35 -5.59 -45.10 42.00
C LEU A 35 -5.86 -44.03 40.95
N PHE A 36 -6.89 -43.20 41.21
CA PHE A 36 -7.22 -42.07 40.35
C PHE A 36 -6.38 -40.85 40.74
N PRO A 37 -5.49 -40.36 39.86
CA PRO A 37 -4.57 -39.28 40.21
C PRO A 37 -5.21 -37.89 40.21
N GLY A 38 -6.46 -37.78 39.73
CA GLY A 38 -7.16 -36.51 39.53
C GLY A 38 -7.30 -36.15 38.06
N THR A 39 -8.12 -35.14 37.79
CA THR A 39 -8.40 -34.64 36.44
C THR A 39 -8.62 -33.12 36.47
N GLN A 40 -8.27 -32.45 35.37
CA GLN A 40 -8.64 -31.06 35.13
C GLN A 40 -9.96 -30.91 34.36
N GLU A 41 -10.45 -32.00 33.75
CA GLU A 41 -11.69 -31.99 32.98
C GLU A 41 -12.90 -31.98 33.92
N ARG A 42 -13.65 -30.88 33.93
CA ARG A 42 -14.84 -30.73 34.79
C ARG A 42 -15.89 -31.81 34.55
N GLY A 43 -16.03 -32.28 33.31
CA GLY A 43 -16.94 -33.36 32.95
C GLY A 43 -16.58 -34.64 33.70
N LEU A 44 -15.30 -35.04 33.67
CA LEU A 44 -14.83 -36.21 34.38
C LEU A 44 -14.89 -36.04 35.91
N GLN A 45 -14.66 -34.83 36.44
CA GLN A 45 -14.87 -34.55 37.87
C GLN A 45 -16.32 -34.82 38.31
N LYS A 46 -17.31 -34.34 37.53
CA LYS A 46 -18.74 -34.59 37.77
C LYS A 46 -19.07 -36.09 37.71
N ILE A 47 -18.51 -36.81 36.74
CA ILE A 47 -18.74 -38.26 36.60
C ILE A 47 -18.14 -39.02 37.78
N PHE A 48 -16.89 -38.75 38.14
CA PHE A 48 -16.20 -39.45 39.23
C PHE A 48 -16.87 -39.20 40.58
N SER A 49 -17.28 -37.95 40.85
CA SER A 49 -18.01 -37.60 42.09
C SER A 49 -19.41 -38.22 42.19
N GLY A 50 -20.06 -38.49 41.06
CA GLY A 50 -21.35 -39.18 41.01
C GLY A 50 -21.25 -40.71 41.00
N LEU A 51 -20.05 -41.28 40.93
CA LEU A 51 -19.79 -42.71 40.82
C LEU A 51 -19.53 -43.33 42.20
N ASP A 52 -20.01 -44.55 42.42
CA ASP A 52 -19.63 -45.35 43.60
C ASP A 52 -18.18 -45.85 43.44
N ALA A 53 -17.23 -44.99 43.80
CA ALA A 53 -15.79 -45.23 43.67
C ALA A 53 -15.36 -46.57 44.31
N ALA A 54 -15.98 -46.95 45.44
CA ALA A 54 -15.68 -48.20 46.14
C ALA A 54 -16.17 -49.43 45.35
N ALA A 55 -17.34 -49.37 44.71
CA ALA A 55 -17.84 -50.46 43.85
C ALA A 55 -16.93 -50.72 42.64
N PHE A 56 -16.33 -49.66 42.09
CA PHE A 56 -15.31 -49.74 41.03
C PHE A 56 -13.88 -49.93 41.56
N GLY A 57 -13.72 -50.07 42.89
CA GLY A 57 -12.46 -50.32 43.61
C GLY A 57 -11.38 -49.27 43.37
N PHE A 58 -11.79 -48.02 43.25
CA PHE A 58 -10.93 -46.88 43.47
C PHE A 58 -10.57 -46.77 44.96
N VAL A 59 -9.32 -46.43 45.22
CA VAL A 59 -8.79 -46.17 46.55
C VAL A 59 -8.15 -44.78 46.59
N GLU A 60 -8.30 -44.10 47.72
CA GLU A 60 -7.56 -42.88 48.01
C GLU A 60 -6.07 -43.19 48.17
N SER A 61 -5.20 -42.20 47.93
CA SER A 61 -3.74 -42.37 48.01
C SER A 61 -3.26 -42.94 49.35
N ASP A 62 -3.92 -42.57 50.45
CA ASP A 62 -3.59 -43.03 51.80
C ASP A 62 -4.02 -44.49 52.07
N ALA A 63 -4.95 -45.01 51.26
CA ALA A 63 -5.46 -46.38 51.33
C ALA A 63 -4.75 -47.34 50.36
N VAL A 64 -3.81 -46.83 49.54
CA VAL A 64 -3.00 -47.66 48.64
C VAL A 64 -2.00 -48.48 49.47
N PRO A 65 -1.94 -49.81 49.32
CA PRO A 65 -1.06 -50.64 50.11
C PRO A 65 0.34 -50.70 49.48
N TRP A 66 1.03 -49.55 49.46
CA TRP A 66 2.29 -49.28 48.74
C TRP A 66 3.36 -50.37 48.90
N ASP A 67 3.49 -50.95 50.10
CA ASP A 67 4.49 -51.99 50.39
C ASP A 67 4.17 -53.35 49.76
N THR A 68 2.89 -53.66 49.56
CA THR A 68 2.41 -54.98 49.10
C THR A 68 2.13 -55.07 47.61
N VAL A 69 2.25 -53.96 46.88
CA VAL A 69 2.08 -53.93 45.41
C VAL A 69 3.28 -54.61 44.75
N ASP A 70 3.02 -55.68 44.00
CA ASP A 70 4.02 -56.41 43.19
C ASP A 70 3.94 -56.06 41.69
N THR A 71 2.81 -55.51 41.25
CA THR A 71 2.54 -55.20 39.83
C THR A 71 1.94 -53.80 39.71
N LEU A 72 2.59 -52.94 38.92
CA LEU A 72 2.08 -51.63 38.53
C LEU A 72 1.62 -51.67 37.07
N VAL A 73 0.35 -51.38 36.83
CA VAL A 73 -0.22 -51.27 35.49
C VAL A 73 -0.46 -49.80 35.18
N LEU A 74 0.26 -49.27 34.19
CA LEU A 74 0.06 -47.93 33.67
C LEU A 74 -0.80 -48.00 32.42
N VAL A 75 -1.85 -47.18 32.38
CA VAL A 75 -2.68 -47.01 31.19
C VAL A 75 -2.57 -45.58 30.67
N ASP A 76 -2.60 -45.44 29.36
CA ASP A 76 -2.59 -44.17 28.64
C ASP A 76 -1.32 -43.31 28.81
N THR A 77 -0.23 -43.91 29.28
CA THR A 77 1.06 -43.24 29.37
C THR A 77 2.19 -44.23 29.50
N ARG A 78 3.33 -43.87 28.90
CA ARG A 78 4.62 -44.51 29.13
C ARG A 78 5.68 -43.57 29.71
N GLN A 79 5.35 -42.29 29.88
CA GLN A 79 6.32 -41.25 30.26
C GLN A 79 6.44 -41.12 31.77
N GLN A 80 7.68 -41.14 32.28
CA GLN A 80 7.97 -41.04 33.71
C GLN A 80 7.47 -39.73 34.31
N GLY A 81 7.62 -38.60 33.60
CA GLY A 81 7.19 -37.29 34.06
C GLY A 81 5.67 -37.15 34.24
N ARG A 82 4.86 -38.03 33.63
CA ARG A 82 3.39 -37.97 33.70
C ARG A 82 2.78 -38.77 34.85
N VAL A 83 3.57 -39.53 35.62
CA VAL A 83 3.09 -40.44 36.67
C VAL A 83 3.77 -40.20 38.03
N SER A 84 4.02 -38.93 38.37
CA SER A 84 4.73 -38.54 39.58
C SER A 84 4.09 -39.05 40.88
N HIS A 85 2.78 -39.29 40.90
CA HIS A 85 2.02 -39.80 42.05
C HIS A 85 2.36 -41.25 42.41
N VAL A 86 2.95 -42.03 41.50
CA VAL A 86 3.44 -43.39 41.76
C VAL A 86 4.96 -43.53 41.64
N ALA A 87 5.69 -42.41 41.67
CA ALA A 87 7.16 -42.38 41.61
C ALA A 87 7.85 -43.35 42.61
N PRO A 88 7.36 -43.55 43.85
CA PRO A 88 7.97 -44.51 44.78
C PRO A 88 7.99 -45.97 44.27
N LEU A 89 6.99 -46.37 43.47
CA LEU A 89 6.91 -47.72 42.90
C LEU A 89 7.83 -47.90 41.69
N LEU A 90 8.10 -46.83 40.95
CA LEU A 90 9.01 -46.86 39.80
C LEU A 90 10.48 -47.09 40.21
N LEU A 91 10.83 -46.75 41.45
CA LEU A 91 12.18 -46.93 42.01
C LEU A 91 12.41 -48.33 42.61
N ARG A 92 11.35 -49.14 42.72
CA ARG A 92 11.39 -50.48 43.31
C ARG A 92 11.67 -51.54 42.25
N ALA A 93 12.81 -52.22 42.36
CA ALA A 93 13.21 -53.26 41.42
C ALA A 93 12.37 -54.56 41.52
N ASP A 94 11.65 -54.75 42.63
CA ASP A 94 10.77 -55.88 42.88
C ASP A 94 9.35 -55.70 42.31
N VAL A 95 9.02 -54.51 41.78
CA VAL A 95 7.71 -54.21 41.18
C VAL A 95 7.75 -54.45 39.67
N ARG A 96 6.86 -55.30 39.17
CA ARG A 96 6.67 -55.55 37.74
C ARG A 96 5.79 -54.46 37.12
N ILE A 97 6.32 -53.76 36.12
CA ILE A 97 5.58 -52.71 35.40
C ILE A 97 4.99 -53.26 34.09
N GLU A 98 3.68 -53.12 33.89
CA GLU A 98 3.01 -53.35 32.61
C GLU A 98 2.36 -52.06 32.09
N MET A 99 2.44 -51.81 30.79
CA MET A 99 1.93 -50.57 30.19
C MET A 99 0.97 -50.84 29.05
N TRP A 100 -0.12 -50.07 28.99
CA TRP A 100 -1.07 -50.02 27.89
C TRP A 100 -1.07 -48.61 27.34
N ASP A 101 -0.70 -48.44 26.08
CA ASP A 101 -0.55 -47.12 25.50
C ASP A 101 -0.68 -47.16 23.97
N HIS A 102 -1.00 -46.03 23.36
CA HIS A 102 -1.12 -45.83 21.93
C HIS A 102 -0.21 -44.71 21.38
N HIS A 103 0.44 -43.94 22.25
CA HIS A 103 1.37 -42.87 21.89
C HIS A 103 2.69 -43.39 21.25
N PRO A 104 3.48 -42.57 20.53
CA PRO A 104 4.81 -42.97 20.03
C PRO A 104 5.89 -42.95 21.13
N ASP A 105 7.06 -43.52 20.83
CA ASP A 105 8.20 -43.57 21.74
C ASP A 105 8.75 -42.18 22.09
N SER A 106 9.18 -42.00 23.34
CA SER A 106 9.78 -40.77 23.87
C SER A 106 11.06 -41.06 24.67
N PRO A 107 12.03 -40.12 24.74
CA PRO A 107 13.21 -40.27 25.59
C PRO A 107 12.92 -40.39 27.09
N ASP A 108 11.71 -40.03 27.53
CA ASP A 108 11.25 -40.08 28.93
C ASP A 108 10.46 -41.37 29.26
N ASP A 109 10.57 -42.40 28.41
CA ASP A 109 9.79 -43.63 28.54
C ASP A 109 10.27 -44.51 29.70
N ILE A 110 9.31 -45.07 30.44
CA ILE A 110 9.54 -46.01 31.54
C ILE A 110 9.92 -47.38 30.96
N ALA A 111 10.98 -47.97 31.49
CA ALA A 111 11.32 -49.37 31.21
C ALA A 111 10.30 -50.31 31.87
N ALA A 112 9.39 -50.87 31.07
CA ALA A 112 8.38 -51.82 31.53
C ALA A 112 8.73 -53.28 31.20
N ALA A 113 8.30 -54.20 32.06
CA ALA A 113 8.44 -55.64 31.81
C ALA A 113 7.56 -56.10 30.64
N LYS A 114 6.45 -55.40 30.39
CA LYS A 114 5.56 -55.66 29.26
C LYS A 114 4.86 -54.40 28.78
N THR A 115 4.91 -54.16 27.48
CA THR A 115 4.23 -53.02 26.83
C THR A 115 3.24 -53.55 25.81
N TYR A 116 1.97 -53.15 25.96
CA TYR A 116 0.90 -53.38 25.00
C TYR A 116 0.70 -52.10 24.23
N TRP A 117 1.21 -52.08 23.00
CA TRP A 117 1.12 -50.92 22.13
C TRP A 117 0.40 -51.27 20.83
N ALA A 118 -0.45 -50.35 20.38
CA ALA A 118 -1.05 -50.39 19.06
C ALA A 118 -1.42 -48.97 18.60
N GLN A 119 -1.33 -48.73 17.30
CA GLN A 119 -1.88 -47.52 16.69
C GLN A 119 -3.42 -47.63 16.64
N THR A 120 -4.09 -47.07 17.65
CA THR A 120 -5.55 -46.96 17.77
C THR A 120 -5.93 -45.53 18.16
N GLY A 121 -7.17 -45.13 17.88
CA GLY A 121 -7.67 -43.78 18.19
C GLY A 121 -7.92 -43.54 19.67
N ALA A 122 -7.95 -44.59 20.50
CA ALA A 122 -8.03 -44.56 21.95
C ALA A 122 -7.28 -45.79 22.54
N VAL A 123 -6.69 -45.70 23.73
CA VAL A 123 -6.14 -46.85 24.45
C VAL A 123 -7.26 -47.78 24.94
N THR A 124 -8.45 -47.24 25.25
CA THR A 124 -9.60 -48.06 25.64
C THR A 124 -9.99 -49.04 24.54
N THR A 125 -9.82 -48.70 23.26
CA THR A 125 -10.03 -49.63 22.13
C THR A 125 -9.17 -50.88 22.26
N LEU A 126 -7.87 -50.72 22.57
CA LEU A 126 -6.94 -51.83 22.73
C LEU A 126 -7.34 -52.75 23.89
N LEU A 127 -7.77 -52.17 25.02
CA LEU A 127 -8.23 -52.91 26.19
C LEU A 127 -9.57 -53.62 25.92
N VAL A 128 -10.50 -52.99 25.21
CA VAL A 128 -11.79 -53.57 24.81
C VAL A 128 -11.60 -54.79 23.90
N GLU A 129 -10.66 -54.72 22.96
CA GLU A 129 -10.31 -55.88 22.12
C GLU A 129 -9.81 -57.06 22.96
N HIS A 130 -9.03 -56.80 24.02
CA HIS A 130 -8.59 -57.83 24.94
C HIS A 130 -9.75 -58.36 25.79
N LEU A 131 -10.64 -57.50 26.29
CA LEU A 131 -11.85 -57.93 27.01
C LEU A 131 -12.73 -58.83 26.13
N LYS A 132 -12.85 -58.50 24.83
CA LYS A 132 -13.53 -59.32 23.82
C LYS A 132 -12.85 -60.66 23.63
N LYS A 133 -11.52 -60.68 23.47
CA LYS A 133 -10.73 -61.90 23.31
C LYS A 133 -10.87 -62.84 24.51
N PHE A 134 -10.87 -62.31 25.73
CA PHE A 134 -11.06 -63.08 26.97
C PHE A 134 -12.53 -63.29 27.38
N ARG A 135 -13.49 -62.91 26.52
CA ARG A 135 -14.94 -63.10 26.72
C ARG A 135 -15.44 -62.59 28.08
N LYS A 136 -14.91 -61.45 28.55
CA LYS A 136 -15.36 -60.83 29.80
C LYS A 136 -16.79 -60.31 29.65
N LYS A 137 -17.59 -60.44 30.71
CA LYS A 137 -18.93 -59.84 30.80
C LYS A 137 -18.80 -58.41 31.31
N LEU A 138 -19.54 -57.49 30.70
CA LEU A 138 -19.62 -56.09 31.10
C LEU A 138 -21.07 -55.78 31.47
N THR A 139 -21.27 -54.92 32.47
CA THR A 139 -22.59 -54.31 32.69
C THR A 139 -22.85 -53.25 31.62
N SER A 140 -24.12 -52.84 31.46
CA SER A 140 -24.47 -51.73 30.57
C SER A 140 -23.77 -50.43 30.98
N GLU A 141 -23.62 -50.19 32.29
CA GLU A 141 -22.88 -49.04 32.81
C GLU A 141 -21.39 -49.08 32.46
N GLU A 142 -20.74 -50.23 32.61
CA GLU A 142 -19.34 -50.40 32.19
C GLU A 142 -19.19 -50.24 30.69
N ALA A 143 -20.08 -50.84 29.89
CA ALA A 143 -20.05 -50.68 28.45
C ALA A 143 -20.20 -49.21 28.03
N THR A 144 -21.02 -48.45 28.76
CA THR A 144 -21.23 -47.00 28.56
C THR A 144 -19.99 -46.19 28.94
N LEU A 145 -19.36 -46.46 30.09
CA LEU A 145 -18.13 -45.78 30.53
C LEU A 145 -16.93 -46.09 29.64
N LEU A 146 -16.80 -47.33 29.16
CA LEU A 146 -15.77 -47.68 28.17
C LEU A 146 -16.04 -47.02 26.82
N GLY A 147 -17.32 -46.91 26.44
CA GLY A 147 -17.75 -46.18 25.25
C GLY A 147 -17.39 -44.71 25.32
N LEU A 148 -17.55 -44.09 26.50
CA LEU A 148 -17.18 -42.69 26.75
C LEU A 148 -15.70 -42.43 26.47
N GLY A 149 -14.78 -43.33 26.87
CA GLY A 149 -13.35 -43.18 26.59
C GLY A 149 -13.06 -43.19 25.08
N ILE A 150 -13.62 -44.16 24.36
CA ILE A 150 -13.47 -44.24 22.89
C ILE A 150 -14.08 -43.00 22.21
N TYR A 151 -15.28 -42.59 22.61
CA TYR A 151 -15.94 -41.39 22.07
C TYR A 151 -15.16 -40.10 22.38
N GLY A 152 -14.56 -40.01 23.57
CA GLY A 152 -13.76 -38.86 23.99
C GLY A 152 -12.53 -38.67 23.10
N ASP A 153 -11.69 -39.69 23.00
CA ASP A 153 -10.37 -39.56 22.34
C ASP A 153 -10.45 -39.65 20.81
N THR A 154 -11.52 -40.24 20.26
CA THR A 154 -11.79 -40.21 18.82
C THR A 154 -12.60 -38.98 18.37
N GLY A 155 -13.01 -38.12 19.31
CA GLY A 155 -13.87 -36.97 19.00
C GLY A 155 -15.20 -37.38 18.39
N SER A 156 -15.88 -38.36 18.97
CA SER A 156 -17.07 -39.00 18.39
C SER A 156 -16.80 -39.56 16.99
N PHE A 157 -15.64 -40.18 16.80
CA PHE A 157 -15.13 -40.72 15.54
C PHE A 157 -14.85 -39.71 14.42
N THR A 158 -14.70 -38.43 14.74
CA THR A 158 -14.41 -37.38 13.75
C THR A 158 -12.92 -37.08 13.62
N TYR A 159 -12.10 -37.49 14.59
CA TYR A 159 -10.67 -37.21 14.56
C TYR A 159 -9.94 -38.09 13.53
N SER A 160 -8.91 -37.54 12.90
CA SER A 160 -8.08 -38.26 11.92
C SER A 160 -7.25 -39.40 12.53
N SER A 161 -7.08 -39.41 13.85
CA SER A 161 -6.49 -40.52 14.62
C SER A 161 -7.40 -41.74 14.72
N THR A 162 -8.70 -41.59 14.43
CA THR A 162 -9.69 -42.68 14.51
C THR A 162 -9.37 -43.79 13.51
N THR A 163 -9.36 -45.03 13.98
CA THR A 163 -9.06 -46.23 13.18
C THR A 163 -10.27 -47.14 13.04
N PRO A 164 -10.29 -48.08 12.07
CA PRO A 164 -11.35 -49.08 11.96
C PRO A 164 -11.53 -49.95 13.22
N ARG A 165 -10.48 -50.06 14.05
CA ARG A 165 -10.53 -50.82 15.31
C ARG A 165 -11.40 -50.13 16.35
N ASP A 166 -11.40 -48.81 16.39
CA ASP A 166 -12.24 -48.02 17.31
C ASP A 166 -13.73 -48.25 17.03
N PHE A 167 -14.12 -48.28 15.74
CA PHE A 167 -15.48 -48.63 15.33
C PHE A 167 -15.87 -50.06 15.72
N HIS A 168 -14.95 -51.03 15.55
CA HIS A 168 -15.22 -52.42 15.93
C HIS A 168 -15.35 -52.61 17.45
N ALA A 169 -14.55 -51.89 18.24
CA ALA A 169 -14.63 -51.88 19.69
C ALA A 169 -15.95 -51.23 20.16
N ALA A 170 -16.29 -50.05 19.63
CA ALA A 170 -17.54 -49.37 19.93
C ALA A 170 -18.78 -50.19 19.54
N ALA A 171 -18.78 -50.84 18.38
CA ALA A 171 -19.87 -51.74 17.97
C ALA A 171 -20.04 -52.91 18.94
N TRP A 172 -18.94 -53.45 19.48
CA TRP A 172 -18.98 -54.53 20.46
C TRP A 172 -19.49 -54.09 21.83
N LEU A 173 -19.19 -52.85 22.24
CA LEU A 173 -19.73 -52.21 23.44
C LEU A 173 -21.23 -51.89 23.28
N LEU A 174 -21.64 -51.41 22.11
CA LEU A 174 -23.06 -51.18 21.76
C LEU A 174 -23.87 -52.46 21.90
N ALA A 175 -23.34 -53.59 21.41
CA ALA A 175 -23.96 -54.90 21.58
C ALA A 175 -24.06 -55.37 23.05
N ARG A 176 -23.39 -54.69 24.01
CA ARG A 176 -23.42 -54.95 25.45
C ARG A 176 -24.23 -53.92 26.24
N GLY A 177 -24.97 -53.05 25.55
CA GLY A 177 -25.82 -52.05 26.18
C GLY A 177 -25.09 -50.75 26.51
N MET A 178 -24.06 -50.38 25.75
CA MET A 178 -23.52 -49.01 25.75
C MET A 178 -24.62 -48.03 25.34
N ASP A 179 -24.88 -47.02 26.17
CA ASP A 179 -25.88 -45.98 25.91
C ASP A 179 -25.22 -44.73 25.31
N ILE A 180 -25.43 -44.51 24.02
CA ILE A 180 -24.86 -43.38 23.27
C ILE A 180 -25.46 -42.04 23.75
N THR A 181 -26.74 -42.01 24.13
CA THR A 181 -27.40 -40.80 24.61
C THR A 181 -26.77 -40.35 25.92
N ARG A 182 -26.58 -41.29 26.86
CA ARG A 182 -25.92 -41.03 28.13
C ARG A 182 -24.45 -40.63 27.94
N ILE A 183 -23.73 -41.22 26.99
CA ILE A 183 -22.37 -40.78 26.62
C ILE A 183 -22.39 -39.32 26.14
N THR A 184 -23.34 -38.95 25.30
CA THR A 184 -23.46 -37.58 24.77
C THR A 184 -23.76 -36.57 25.87
N GLU A 185 -24.64 -36.91 26.82
CA GLU A 185 -24.94 -36.11 28.01
C GLU A 185 -23.72 -35.98 28.94
N MET A 186 -22.98 -37.06 29.15
CA MET A 186 -21.77 -37.09 29.99
C MET A 186 -20.58 -36.34 29.36
N ALA A 187 -20.47 -36.36 28.04
CA ALA A 187 -19.43 -35.67 27.27
C ALA A 187 -19.80 -34.20 26.95
N ALA A 188 -21.05 -33.78 27.17
CA ALA A 188 -21.50 -32.42 26.88
C ALA A 188 -20.75 -31.40 27.75
N HIS A 189 -19.86 -30.63 27.12
CA HIS A 189 -19.20 -29.53 27.78
C HIS A 189 -20.17 -28.33 27.88
N GLU A 190 -20.54 -27.96 29.10
CA GLU A 190 -21.29 -26.73 29.36
C GLU A 190 -20.42 -25.52 29.00
N LEU A 191 -20.70 -24.87 27.86
CA LEU A 191 -20.07 -23.61 27.48
C LEU A 191 -20.50 -22.53 28.48
N THR A 192 -19.59 -22.15 29.37
CA THR A 192 -19.81 -21.01 30.26
C THR A 192 -19.80 -19.70 29.47
N SER A 193 -20.33 -18.61 30.06
CA SER A 193 -20.29 -17.28 29.44
C SER A 193 -18.88 -16.84 29.04
N LEU A 194 -17.86 -17.26 29.81
CA LEU A 194 -16.45 -16.98 29.51
C LEU A 194 -15.95 -17.75 28.27
N HIS A 195 -16.40 -19.01 28.09
CA HIS A 195 -16.12 -19.77 26.87
C HIS A 195 -16.81 -19.14 25.66
N ILE A 196 -18.07 -18.71 25.80
CA ILE A 196 -18.80 -18.05 24.70
C ILE A 196 -18.11 -16.74 24.31
N GLN A 197 -17.67 -15.94 25.29
CA GLN A 197 -16.92 -14.72 25.05
C GLN A 197 -15.58 -15.00 24.37
N ALA A 198 -14.82 -15.98 24.85
CA ALA A 198 -13.54 -16.35 24.26
C ALA A 198 -13.71 -16.87 22.83
N MET A 199 -14.77 -17.63 22.57
CA MET A 199 -15.12 -18.16 21.25
C MET A 199 -15.51 -17.05 20.28
N ASN A 200 -16.35 -16.09 20.71
CA ASN A 200 -16.67 -14.93 19.89
C ASN A 200 -15.41 -14.13 19.53
N SER A 201 -14.53 -13.87 20.51
CA SER A 201 -13.26 -13.17 20.25
C SER A 201 -12.35 -13.93 19.29
N LEU A 202 -12.29 -15.25 19.37
CA LEU A 202 -11.49 -16.07 18.45
C LEU A 202 -12.08 -16.11 17.04
N LEU A 203 -13.41 -16.14 16.90
CA LEU A 203 -14.08 -16.05 15.61
C LEU A 203 -13.88 -14.67 14.96
N GLU A 204 -14.01 -13.59 15.74
CA GLU A 204 -13.80 -12.21 15.27
C GLU A 204 -12.35 -11.92 14.88
N SER A 205 -11.39 -12.56 15.53
CA SER A 205 -9.95 -12.40 15.29
C SER A 205 -9.35 -13.47 14.38
N ALA A 206 -10.16 -14.40 13.85
CA ALA A 206 -9.68 -15.46 12.97
C ALA A 206 -9.11 -14.86 11.67
N GLU A 207 -7.82 -15.04 11.47
CA GLU A 207 -7.08 -14.59 10.30
C GLU A 207 -6.59 -15.78 9.49
N ASN A 208 -6.86 -15.76 8.18
CA ASN A 208 -6.48 -16.83 7.25
C ASN A 208 -5.11 -16.56 6.61
N TYR A 209 -4.30 -17.61 6.46
CA TYR A 209 -2.97 -17.61 5.88
C TYR A 209 -2.82 -18.79 4.91
N PRO A 210 -2.62 -18.56 3.61
CA PRO A 210 -2.42 -19.65 2.66
C PRO A 210 -0.99 -20.24 2.79
N VAL A 211 -0.88 -21.54 3.02
CA VAL A 211 0.39 -22.28 3.17
C VAL A 211 0.28 -23.61 2.41
N ASN A 212 1.18 -23.88 1.46
CA ASN A 212 1.19 -25.12 0.65
C ASN A 212 -0.17 -25.48 -0.01
N GLY A 213 -0.97 -24.48 -0.38
CA GLY A 213 -2.30 -24.68 -0.96
C GLY A 213 -3.42 -24.98 0.07
N VAL A 214 -3.15 -24.83 1.37
CA VAL A 214 -4.11 -25.01 2.46
C VAL A 214 -4.27 -23.71 3.25
N HIS A 215 -5.50 -23.40 3.66
CA HIS A 215 -5.79 -22.24 4.50
C HIS A 215 -5.51 -22.57 5.98
N VAL A 216 -4.52 -21.88 6.54
CA VAL A 216 -4.15 -21.94 7.96
C VAL A 216 -4.75 -20.74 8.68
N VAL A 217 -5.48 -20.97 9.75
CA VAL A 217 -6.15 -19.92 10.51
C VAL A 217 -5.37 -19.63 11.79
N LEU A 218 -5.06 -18.37 12.09
CA LEU A 218 -4.64 -17.95 13.44
C LEU A 218 -5.77 -17.14 14.05
N ALA A 219 -6.18 -17.48 15.27
CA ALA A 219 -7.22 -16.79 16.01
C ALA A 219 -6.68 -16.36 17.37
N GLU A 220 -7.01 -15.16 17.84
CA GLU A 220 -6.48 -14.58 19.07
C GLU A 220 -7.58 -14.21 20.09
N THR A 221 -7.31 -14.41 21.37
CA THR A 221 -8.18 -13.93 22.45
C THR A 221 -7.38 -13.49 23.65
N SER A 222 -7.89 -12.51 24.39
CA SER A 222 -7.29 -12.03 25.64
C SER A 222 -8.35 -12.05 26.73
N LEU A 223 -8.05 -12.79 27.80
CA LEU A 223 -8.91 -12.95 28.97
C LEU A 223 -8.16 -12.51 30.23
N GLU A 224 -8.88 -11.85 31.14
CA GLU A 224 -8.31 -11.46 32.44
C GLU A 224 -8.06 -12.66 33.36
N HIS A 225 -8.81 -13.75 33.16
CA HIS A 225 -8.80 -14.94 34.01
C HIS A 225 -8.35 -16.16 33.20
N TYR A 226 -7.83 -17.18 33.89
CA TYR A 226 -7.49 -18.46 33.26
C TYR A 226 -8.75 -19.19 32.80
N LEU A 227 -8.79 -19.57 31.53
CA LEU A 227 -9.86 -20.39 30.95
C LEU A 227 -9.37 -21.83 30.83
N GLY A 228 -9.96 -22.73 31.62
CA GLY A 228 -9.79 -24.17 31.45
C GLY A 228 -10.35 -24.63 30.10
N ASP A 229 -9.88 -25.78 29.61
CA ASP A 229 -10.39 -26.43 28.39
C ASP A 229 -10.31 -25.58 27.10
N PHE A 230 -9.31 -24.69 27.02
CA PHE A 230 -9.07 -23.87 25.81
C PHE A 230 -8.89 -24.70 24.52
N ALA A 231 -8.37 -25.92 24.66
CA ALA A 231 -8.21 -26.84 23.54
C ALA A 231 -9.55 -27.36 22.99
N TYR A 232 -10.55 -27.56 23.85
CA TYR A 232 -11.91 -27.92 23.45
C TYR A 232 -12.54 -26.79 22.62
N LEU A 233 -12.31 -25.54 23.03
CA LEU A 233 -12.82 -24.38 22.32
C LEU A 233 -12.18 -24.22 20.93
N ALA A 234 -10.87 -24.42 20.80
CA ALA A 234 -10.20 -24.46 19.50
C ALA A 234 -10.78 -25.57 18.59
N HIS A 235 -11.07 -26.74 19.17
CA HIS A 235 -11.71 -27.83 18.44
C HIS A 235 -13.13 -27.47 17.95
N LYS A 236 -13.97 -26.87 18.82
CA LYS A 236 -15.32 -26.44 18.45
C LYS A 236 -15.32 -25.39 17.34
N ILE A 237 -14.41 -24.43 17.39
CA ILE A 237 -14.24 -23.43 16.32
C ILE A 237 -13.84 -24.11 14.99
N MET A 238 -12.96 -25.11 15.05
CA MET A 238 -12.56 -25.88 13.87
C MET A 238 -13.73 -26.68 13.25
N GLU A 239 -14.66 -27.17 14.07
CA GLU A 239 -15.91 -27.81 13.60
C GLU A 239 -16.89 -26.80 13.00
N MET A 240 -17.12 -25.67 13.68
CA MET A 240 -18.11 -24.67 13.28
C MET A 240 -17.80 -24.03 11.91
N GLU A 241 -16.54 -23.63 11.69
CA GLU A 241 -16.10 -22.94 10.46
C GLU A 241 -15.42 -23.88 9.46
N SER A 242 -15.29 -25.17 9.79
CA SER A 242 -14.64 -26.20 8.97
C SER A 242 -13.22 -25.84 8.51
N PHE A 243 -12.41 -25.25 9.40
CA PHE A 243 -11.04 -24.88 9.08
C PHE A 243 -10.16 -26.09 8.77
N ALA A 244 -9.26 -25.95 7.79
CA ALA A 244 -8.29 -26.99 7.44
C ALA A 244 -7.15 -27.06 8.46
N VAL A 245 -6.63 -25.92 8.90
CA VAL A 245 -5.64 -25.80 9.97
C VAL A 245 -5.99 -24.59 10.83
N LEU A 246 -5.89 -24.68 12.15
CA LEU A 246 -6.20 -23.63 13.12
C LEU A 246 -5.10 -23.54 14.20
N PHE A 247 -4.68 -22.33 14.52
CA PHE A 247 -3.86 -21.95 15.67
C PHE A 247 -4.66 -20.96 16.53
N ALA A 248 -5.24 -21.44 17.63
CA ALA A 248 -5.91 -20.58 18.62
C ALA A 248 -4.89 -20.11 19.67
N ILE A 249 -4.79 -18.80 19.87
CA ILE A 249 -3.83 -18.14 20.77
C ILE A 249 -4.63 -17.39 21.83
N GLY A 250 -4.52 -17.79 23.09
CA GLY A 250 -5.21 -17.18 24.21
C GLY A 250 -4.22 -16.57 25.21
N ARG A 251 -4.21 -15.24 25.36
CA ARG A 251 -3.55 -14.60 26.50
C ARG A 251 -4.47 -14.67 27.72
N MET A 252 -4.02 -15.34 28.76
CA MET A 252 -4.79 -15.55 29.98
C MET A 252 -3.90 -15.22 31.19
N ALA A 253 -4.19 -14.10 31.84
CA ALA A 253 -3.38 -13.59 32.94
C ALA A 253 -1.88 -13.43 32.58
N ASP A 254 -1.01 -14.26 33.17
CA ASP A 254 0.46 -14.20 33.08
C ASP A 254 1.06 -15.09 31.97
N ARG A 255 0.21 -15.79 31.19
CA ARG A 255 0.66 -16.75 30.18
C ARG A 255 -0.13 -16.67 28.88
N ILE A 256 0.48 -17.14 27.81
CA ILE A 256 -0.13 -17.28 26.49
C ILE A 256 -0.23 -18.76 26.17
N GLN A 257 -1.43 -19.23 25.89
CA GLN A 257 -1.70 -20.61 25.51
C GLN A 257 -1.96 -20.68 24.01
N VAL A 258 -1.23 -21.54 23.31
CA VAL A 258 -1.39 -21.80 21.88
C VAL A 258 -1.92 -23.22 21.72
N VAL A 259 -3.02 -23.38 20.99
CA VAL A 259 -3.57 -24.69 20.60
C VAL A 259 -3.64 -24.74 19.09
N ALA A 260 -3.00 -25.75 18.51
CA ALA A 260 -2.98 -25.96 17.08
C ALA A 260 -3.71 -27.25 16.68
N ARG A 261 -4.48 -27.21 15.60
CA ARG A 261 -5.22 -28.33 15.03
C ARG A 261 -5.09 -28.31 13.51
N SER A 262 -4.93 -29.47 12.88
CA SER A 262 -4.83 -29.63 11.43
C SER A 262 -5.61 -30.86 10.97
N ARG A 263 -6.36 -30.71 9.87
CA ARG A 263 -6.98 -31.78 9.08
C ARG A 263 -6.16 -32.11 7.83
N SER A 264 -5.02 -31.44 7.62
CA SER A 264 -4.15 -31.59 6.46
C SER A 264 -2.72 -31.95 6.88
N ASP A 265 -2.05 -32.78 6.09
CA ASP A 265 -0.62 -33.08 6.22
C ASP A 265 0.29 -32.01 5.60
N ALA A 266 -0.28 -31.02 4.90
CA ALA A 266 0.44 -29.92 4.27
C ALA A 266 1.16 -28.99 5.27
N VAL A 267 0.75 -29.03 6.54
CA VAL A 267 1.31 -28.20 7.62
C VAL A 267 1.52 -29.06 8.86
N ASN A 268 2.77 -29.11 9.34
CA ASN A 268 3.10 -29.84 10.56
C ASN A 268 2.94 -28.91 11.77
N VAL A 269 1.78 -28.95 12.42
CA VAL A 269 1.49 -28.07 13.57
C VAL A 269 2.31 -28.41 14.82
N GLY A 270 2.68 -29.69 14.99
CA GLY A 270 3.52 -30.15 16.09
C GLY A 270 4.91 -29.52 16.09
N SER A 271 5.54 -29.43 14.92
CA SER A 271 6.86 -28.80 14.77
C SER A 271 6.85 -27.31 15.13
N ILE A 272 5.74 -26.62 14.86
CA ILE A 272 5.57 -25.18 15.12
C ILE A 272 5.34 -24.95 16.63
N CYS A 273 4.51 -25.78 17.27
CA CYS A 273 4.32 -25.70 18.71
C CYS A 273 5.59 -26.09 19.49
N ALA A 274 6.39 -27.04 18.99
CA ALA A 274 7.68 -27.39 19.59
C ALA A 274 8.67 -26.21 19.62
N ALA A 275 8.69 -25.38 18.56
CA ALA A 275 9.51 -24.17 18.51
C ALA A 275 9.11 -23.11 19.56
N LEU A 276 7.87 -23.16 20.06
CA LEU A 276 7.37 -22.32 21.15
C LEU A 276 7.56 -22.95 22.55
N GLY A 277 8.29 -24.07 22.66
CA GLY A 277 8.45 -24.82 23.91
C GLY A 277 7.23 -25.68 24.28
N GLY A 278 6.36 -25.95 23.30
CA GLY A 278 5.22 -26.86 23.43
C GLY A 278 5.50 -28.28 22.92
N GLY A 279 4.44 -29.06 22.72
CA GLY A 279 4.50 -30.43 22.24
C GLY A 279 3.20 -30.89 21.56
N GLY A 280 3.29 -31.98 20.79
CA GLY A 280 2.15 -32.57 20.09
C GLY A 280 2.56 -33.32 18.82
N HIS A 281 1.55 -33.67 18.01
CA HIS A 281 1.69 -34.40 16.75
C HIS A 281 1.46 -33.49 15.54
N THR A 282 1.68 -34.02 14.34
CA THR A 282 1.50 -33.30 13.06
C THR A 282 0.11 -32.65 12.93
N TYR A 283 -0.92 -33.25 13.52
CA TYR A 283 -2.32 -32.82 13.41
C TYR A 283 -2.88 -32.10 14.63
N ALA A 284 -2.26 -32.22 15.80
CA ALA A 284 -2.75 -31.60 17.03
C ALA A 284 -1.60 -31.32 17.98
N ALA A 285 -1.46 -30.08 18.42
CA ALA A 285 -0.39 -29.67 19.32
C ALA A 285 -0.80 -28.51 20.22
N SER A 286 -0.03 -28.26 21.28
CA SER A 286 -0.21 -27.10 22.14
C SER A 286 1.10 -26.60 22.73
N ALA A 287 1.14 -25.31 23.10
CA ALA A 287 2.27 -24.67 23.74
C ALA A 287 1.79 -23.68 24.81
N SER A 288 2.55 -23.54 25.90
CA SER A 288 2.31 -22.54 26.96
C SER A 288 3.53 -21.64 27.09
N VAL A 289 3.37 -20.36 26.74
CA VAL A 289 4.46 -19.38 26.62
C VAL A 289 4.32 -18.31 27.70
N ARG A 290 5.40 -18.04 28.45
CA ARG A 290 5.45 -16.99 29.50
C ARG A 290 6.46 -15.87 29.21
N SER A 291 7.41 -16.11 28.31
CA SER A 291 8.55 -15.20 28.04
C SER A 291 8.33 -14.28 26.83
N MET A 292 7.20 -14.39 26.15
CA MET A 292 6.92 -13.69 24.89
C MET A 292 5.59 -12.96 24.97
N THR A 293 5.48 -11.87 24.22
CA THR A 293 4.23 -11.16 23.96
C THR A 293 3.38 -11.90 22.92
N MET A 294 2.07 -11.59 22.87
CA MET A 294 1.15 -12.22 21.90
C MET A 294 1.58 -11.97 20.45
N HIS A 295 2.13 -10.78 20.18
CA HIS A 295 2.70 -10.44 18.89
C HIS A 295 3.92 -11.30 18.54
N GLU A 296 4.86 -11.50 19.48
CA GLU A 296 6.04 -12.34 19.24
C GLU A 296 5.68 -13.82 19.03
N VAL A 297 4.68 -14.33 19.76
CA VAL A 297 4.16 -15.70 19.57
C VAL A 297 3.57 -15.85 18.16
N ARG A 298 2.72 -14.90 17.75
CA ARG A 298 2.14 -14.85 16.40
C ARG A 298 3.21 -14.83 15.31
N GLU A 299 4.19 -13.92 15.42
CA GLU A 299 5.29 -13.80 14.46
C GLU A 299 6.14 -15.08 14.35
N THR A 300 6.29 -15.79 15.48
CA THR A 300 7.02 -17.05 15.50
C THR A 300 6.25 -18.15 14.78
N ILE A 301 4.94 -18.26 15.01
CA ILE A 301 4.07 -19.20 14.28
C ILE A 301 4.15 -18.93 12.77
N LEU A 302 3.99 -17.66 12.35
CA LEU A 302 4.04 -17.27 10.94
C LEU A 302 5.39 -17.57 10.31
N ARG A 303 6.51 -17.26 10.98
CA ARG A 303 7.86 -17.56 10.49
C ARG A 303 8.05 -19.05 10.20
N HIS A 304 7.59 -19.91 11.12
CA HIS A 304 7.72 -21.36 10.95
C HIS A 304 6.73 -21.93 9.92
N LEU A 305 5.53 -21.35 9.78
CA LEU A 305 4.60 -21.68 8.71
C LEU A 305 5.18 -21.38 7.33
N TYR A 306 5.76 -20.19 7.11
CA TYR A 306 6.33 -19.82 5.82
C TYR A 306 7.62 -20.59 5.48
N ALA A 307 8.40 -20.98 6.49
CA ALA A 307 9.52 -21.88 6.28
C ALA A 307 9.10 -23.25 5.71
N GLN A 308 7.85 -23.67 5.94
CA GLN A 308 7.27 -24.88 5.37
C GLN A 308 6.62 -24.67 3.98
N ALA A 309 6.42 -23.42 3.53
CA ALA A 309 5.52 -23.03 2.43
C ALA A 309 6.14 -22.86 1.02
N LEU A 310 7.47 -22.92 0.88
CA LEU A 310 8.16 -22.40 -0.33
C LEU A 310 8.68 -23.50 -1.27
N PRO A 311 8.10 -23.61 -2.47
CA PRO A 311 8.88 -23.83 -3.70
C PRO A 311 8.56 -22.77 -4.79
N ASP A 312 9.60 -22.32 -5.52
CA ASP A 312 9.57 -21.85 -6.94
C ASP A 312 10.08 -20.44 -7.33
N LYS A 313 10.40 -19.50 -6.42
CA LYS A 313 11.07 -18.23 -6.84
C LYS A 313 12.59 -18.31 -6.77
N THR A 314 13.26 -17.85 -7.82
CA THR A 314 14.73 -17.94 -7.98
C THR A 314 15.43 -16.59 -7.86
N ALA A 315 16.74 -16.58 -7.55
CA ALA A 315 17.54 -15.38 -7.38
C ALA A 315 17.53 -14.44 -8.60
N ARG A 316 17.31 -14.98 -9.81
CA ARG A 316 17.13 -14.22 -11.05
C ARG A 316 15.95 -13.25 -10.98
N GLU A 317 14.90 -13.59 -10.25
CA GLU A 317 13.68 -12.79 -10.13
C GLU A 317 13.81 -11.70 -9.06
N TYR A 318 14.71 -11.88 -8.10
CA TYR A 318 14.93 -10.94 -7.00
C TYR A 318 16.10 -9.97 -7.21
N MET A 319 17.04 -10.32 -8.09
CA MET A 319 18.30 -9.58 -8.22
C MET A 319 18.11 -8.23 -8.92
N SER A 320 18.90 -7.25 -8.48
CA SER A 320 19.14 -6.03 -9.26
C SER A 320 20.20 -6.33 -10.33
N SER A 321 19.84 -6.10 -11.60
CA SER A 321 20.69 -6.34 -12.77
C SER A 321 20.72 -5.09 -13.68
N PRO A 322 21.89 -4.72 -14.25
CA PRO A 322 23.20 -5.35 -14.05
C PRO A 322 23.79 -5.03 -12.67
N ALA A 323 24.71 -5.87 -12.20
CA ALA A 323 25.42 -5.62 -10.94
C ALA A 323 26.30 -4.35 -11.02
N VAL A 324 25.94 -3.37 -10.21
CA VAL A 324 26.74 -2.16 -9.95
C VAL A 324 27.85 -2.52 -8.97
N GLY A 325 29.10 -2.22 -9.33
CA GLY A 325 30.28 -2.51 -8.53
C GLY A 325 31.52 -1.88 -9.17
N MET A 326 32.69 -2.11 -8.58
CA MET A 326 33.94 -1.46 -9.00
C MET A 326 35.12 -2.43 -9.05
N GLU A 327 36.19 -2.05 -9.74
CA GLU A 327 37.41 -2.86 -9.80
C GLU A 327 38.24 -2.76 -8.52
N SER A 328 39.01 -3.82 -8.23
CA SER A 328 39.83 -3.93 -7.02
C SER A 328 40.92 -2.86 -6.89
N SER A 329 41.31 -2.25 -8.01
CA SER A 329 42.28 -1.15 -8.07
C SER A 329 41.70 0.23 -7.73
N GLY A 330 40.37 0.36 -7.64
CA GLY A 330 39.72 1.63 -7.31
C GLY A 330 39.95 2.05 -5.85
N SER A 331 39.71 3.32 -5.55
CA SER A 331 39.92 3.90 -4.23
C SER A 331 38.70 3.75 -3.32
N ILE A 332 38.90 3.79 -2.00
CA ILE A 332 37.79 3.77 -1.03
C ILE A 332 36.86 4.97 -1.19
N ARG A 333 37.39 6.15 -1.55
CA ARG A 333 36.58 7.34 -1.82
C ARG A 333 35.63 7.11 -2.98
N GLU A 334 36.14 6.58 -4.09
CA GLU A 334 35.30 6.22 -5.24
C GLU A 334 34.25 5.17 -4.88
N ALA A 335 34.59 4.21 -4.01
CA ALA A 335 33.66 3.19 -3.55
C ALA A 335 32.53 3.75 -2.68
N ASP A 336 32.85 4.68 -1.77
CA ASP A 336 31.90 5.36 -0.91
C ASP A 336 30.99 6.29 -1.72
N GLU A 337 31.55 7.04 -2.67
CA GLU A 337 30.81 7.86 -3.62
C GLU A 337 29.87 7.00 -4.48
N LEU A 338 30.34 5.85 -4.99
CA LEU A 338 29.52 4.88 -5.72
C LEU A 338 28.37 4.35 -4.84
N MET A 339 28.65 3.96 -3.60
CA MET A 339 27.63 3.46 -2.69
C MET A 339 26.60 4.53 -2.31
N LEU A 340 27.03 5.77 -2.08
CA LEU A 340 26.15 6.92 -1.87
C LEU A 340 25.31 7.21 -3.13
N HIS A 341 25.94 7.19 -4.30
CA HIS A 341 25.32 7.46 -5.60
C HIS A 341 24.17 6.49 -5.90
N PHE A 342 24.37 5.20 -5.65
CA PHE A 342 23.38 4.16 -5.92
C PHE A 342 22.52 3.79 -4.69
N GLY A 343 22.71 4.46 -3.54
CA GLY A 343 22.03 4.12 -2.28
C GLY A 343 22.35 2.71 -1.78
N LEU A 344 23.50 2.16 -2.17
CA LEU A 344 23.92 0.78 -1.88
C LEU A 344 24.59 0.72 -0.51
N LYS A 345 24.29 -0.34 0.24
CA LYS A 345 24.93 -0.59 1.55
C LYS A 345 26.21 -1.42 1.43
N ALA A 346 26.45 -1.97 0.26
CA ALA A 346 27.63 -2.73 -0.11
C ALA A 346 27.72 -2.82 -1.63
N VAL A 347 28.92 -3.04 -2.16
CA VAL A 347 29.16 -3.26 -3.59
C VAL A 347 30.07 -4.48 -3.81
N PRO A 348 29.84 -5.27 -4.87
CA PRO A 348 30.79 -6.27 -5.31
C PRO A 348 32.03 -5.58 -5.89
N ILE A 349 33.19 -6.10 -5.53
CA ILE A 349 34.49 -5.70 -6.07
C ILE A 349 34.90 -6.73 -7.13
N PHE A 350 35.27 -6.26 -8.31
CA PHE A 350 35.62 -7.10 -9.45
C PHE A 350 37.14 -7.20 -9.63
N LYS A 351 37.61 -8.32 -10.19
CA LYS A 351 39.01 -8.41 -10.66
C LYS A 351 39.22 -7.45 -11.85
N PRO A 352 40.40 -6.81 -11.99
CA PRO A 352 40.67 -5.83 -13.03
C PRO A 352 40.33 -6.34 -14.44
N GLY A 353 39.59 -5.56 -15.21
CA GLY A 353 39.19 -5.89 -16.59
C GLY A 353 38.14 -6.99 -16.71
N THR A 354 37.50 -7.42 -15.61
CA THR A 354 36.51 -8.51 -15.61
C THR A 354 35.28 -8.17 -14.75
N LYS A 355 34.23 -8.99 -14.84
CA LYS A 355 33.08 -8.97 -13.91
C LYS A 355 33.13 -10.11 -12.89
N ILE A 356 34.32 -10.70 -12.66
CA ILE A 356 34.51 -11.78 -11.69
C ILE A 356 34.58 -11.17 -10.29
N CYS A 357 33.76 -11.65 -9.36
CA CYS A 357 33.77 -11.17 -7.98
C CYS A 357 35.10 -11.53 -7.28
N ALA A 358 35.84 -10.51 -6.84
CA ALA A 358 37.05 -10.60 -6.03
C ALA A 358 36.77 -10.41 -4.53
N GLY A 359 35.71 -9.67 -4.20
CA GLY A 359 35.33 -9.38 -2.83
C GLY A 359 34.05 -8.54 -2.75
N ILE A 360 33.69 -8.13 -1.53
CA ILE A 360 32.63 -7.16 -1.26
C ILE A 360 33.18 -6.07 -0.33
N LEU A 361 32.85 -4.81 -0.63
CA LEU A 361 33.08 -3.69 0.28
C LEU A 361 31.74 -3.18 0.81
N ASP A 362 31.65 -2.99 2.13
CA ASP A 362 30.45 -2.44 2.77
C ASP A 362 30.57 -0.92 3.01
N ALA A 363 29.42 -0.24 3.00
CA ALA A 363 29.36 1.22 3.12
C ALA A 363 29.85 1.74 4.48
N GLN A 364 29.73 0.95 5.56
CA GLN A 364 30.22 1.39 6.87
C GLN A 364 31.74 1.37 6.93
N THR A 365 32.36 0.35 6.35
CA THR A 365 33.82 0.24 6.22
C THR A 365 34.36 1.35 5.32
N ALA A 366 33.72 1.62 4.18
CA ALA A 366 34.12 2.70 3.28
C ALA A 366 34.00 4.09 3.95
N ALA A 367 32.85 4.40 4.55
CA ALA A 367 32.63 5.66 5.24
C ALA A 367 33.60 5.87 6.43
N ARG A 368 33.89 4.82 7.22
CA ARG A 368 34.87 4.89 8.32
C ARG A 368 36.27 5.11 7.80
N ALA A 369 36.69 4.38 6.77
CA ALA A 369 37.99 4.56 6.16
C ALA A 369 38.15 5.99 5.58
N ASN A 370 37.11 6.55 4.96
CA ASN A 370 37.10 7.96 4.55
C ASN A 370 37.21 8.93 5.73
N ALA A 371 36.47 8.71 6.81
CA ALA A 371 36.56 9.53 8.02
C ALA A 371 37.95 9.49 8.68
N HIS A 372 38.69 8.38 8.51
CA HIS A 372 40.07 8.22 8.98
C HIS A 372 41.13 8.67 7.97
N GLY A 373 40.75 9.33 6.87
CA GLY A 373 41.69 9.86 5.87
C GLY A 373 42.24 8.82 4.90
N LEU A 374 41.70 7.59 4.90
CA LEU A 374 42.16 6.47 4.06
C LEU A 374 41.48 6.43 2.68
N GLY A 375 40.79 7.49 2.26
CA GLY A 375 39.99 7.49 1.04
C GLY A 375 40.77 7.22 -0.26
N GLN A 376 42.08 7.47 -0.28
CA GLN A 376 42.96 7.17 -1.44
C GLN A 376 43.50 5.73 -1.44
N SER A 377 43.26 4.97 -0.35
CA SER A 377 43.69 3.58 -0.27
C SER A 377 42.85 2.72 -1.21
N ARG A 378 43.39 1.59 -1.64
CA ARG A 378 42.69 0.71 -2.58
C ARG A 378 41.62 -0.09 -1.87
N VAL A 379 40.52 -0.36 -2.58
CA VAL A 379 39.43 -1.18 -2.04
C VAL A 379 39.86 -2.62 -1.76
N GLU A 380 40.84 -3.16 -2.49
CA GLU A 380 41.35 -4.53 -2.31
C GLU A 380 41.99 -4.82 -0.94
N ASP A 381 42.42 -3.77 -0.26
CA ASP A 381 43.05 -3.84 1.05
C ASP A 381 42.01 -3.93 2.19
N TYR A 382 40.79 -3.46 1.93
CA TYR A 382 39.72 -3.35 2.94
C TYR A 382 38.48 -4.18 2.61
N MET A 383 38.40 -4.76 1.42
CA MET A 383 37.28 -5.62 1.03
C MET A 383 37.27 -6.96 1.76
N THR A 384 36.07 -7.50 1.97
CA THR A 384 35.90 -8.88 2.41
C THR A 384 36.14 -9.82 1.23
N ARG A 385 37.16 -10.69 1.34
CA ARG A 385 37.56 -11.63 0.28
C ARG A 385 36.80 -12.95 0.30
N ARG A 386 36.27 -13.36 1.45
CA ARG A 386 35.43 -14.56 1.57
C ARG A 386 33.99 -14.17 1.27
N VAL A 387 33.58 -14.35 0.02
CA VAL A 387 32.26 -13.99 -0.47
C VAL A 387 31.54 -15.23 -0.96
N HIS A 388 30.36 -15.47 -0.43
CA HIS A 388 29.42 -16.44 -0.93
C HIS A 388 28.71 -15.85 -2.15
N THR A 389 28.75 -16.59 -3.26
CA THR A 389 28.04 -16.26 -4.50
C THR A 389 27.01 -17.34 -4.78
N LEU A 390 25.94 -16.98 -5.48
CA LEU A 390 24.85 -17.90 -5.82
C LEU A 390 24.58 -17.88 -7.33
N SER A 391 23.98 -18.95 -7.85
CA SER A 391 23.54 -19.00 -9.25
C SER A 391 22.20 -18.25 -9.42
N PRO A 392 21.83 -17.86 -10.66
CA PRO A 392 20.53 -17.26 -10.94
C PRO A 392 19.33 -18.15 -10.53
N GLN A 393 19.54 -19.46 -10.42
CA GLN A 393 18.51 -20.44 -10.05
C GLN A 393 18.40 -20.65 -8.52
N ALA A 394 19.24 -20.01 -7.71
CA ALA A 394 19.24 -20.20 -6.27
C ALA A 394 17.92 -19.76 -5.63
N THR A 395 17.47 -20.47 -4.60
CA THR A 395 16.17 -20.25 -3.96
C THR A 395 16.22 -19.14 -2.91
N LEU A 396 15.04 -18.70 -2.44
CA LEU A 396 14.94 -17.76 -1.31
C LEU A 396 15.62 -18.30 -0.04
N LYS A 397 15.57 -19.62 0.18
CA LYS A 397 16.26 -20.29 1.30
C LYS A 397 17.77 -20.13 1.19
N ASP A 398 18.33 -20.31 0.00
CA ASP A 398 19.76 -20.14 -0.26
C ASP A 398 20.20 -18.69 -0.06
N LEU A 399 19.40 -17.74 -0.56
CA LEU A 399 19.63 -16.30 -0.36
C LEU A 399 19.60 -15.92 1.12
N THR A 400 18.64 -16.46 1.88
CA THR A 400 18.50 -16.20 3.32
C THR A 400 19.63 -16.83 4.12
N ALA A 401 20.06 -18.03 3.76
CA ALA A 401 21.20 -18.69 4.39
C ALA A 401 22.49 -17.88 4.25
N VAL A 402 22.72 -17.25 3.08
CA VAL A 402 23.88 -16.38 2.87
C VAL A 402 23.72 -15.03 3.58
N ILE A 403 22.57 -14.37 3.48
CA ILE A 403 22.40 -13.01 4.00
C ILE A 403 22.25 -12.96 5.52
N VAL A 404 21.52 -13.92 6.08
CA VAL A 404 21.21 -14.01 7.50
C VAL A 404 22.18 -14.98 8.19
N GLY A 405 22.31 -16.19 7.65
CA GLY A 405 23.15 -17.24 8.24
C GLY A 405 24.65 -16.92 8.19
N ALA A 406 25.17 -16.56 7.02
CA ALA A 406 26.57 -16.14 6.84
C ALA A 406 26.79 -14.64 7.10
N GLY A 407 25.74 -13.88 7.42
CA GLY A 407 25.83 -12.44 7.73
C GLY A 407 26.22 -11.53 6.56
N GLN A 408 26.24 -12.03 5.33
CA GLN A 408 26.71 -11.29 4.15
C GLN A 408 25.64 -10.31 3.64
N ARG A 409 25.90 -9.00 3.69
CA ARG A 409 24.87 -7.97 3.40
C ARG A 409 24.40 -7.90 1.94
N LEU A 410 25.21 -8.40 1.02
CA LEU A 410 24.98 -8.42 -0.43
C LEU A 410 25.42 -9.77 -0.99
N VAL A 411 24.62 -10.37 -1.86
CA VAL A 411 24.93 -11.65 -2.53
C VAL A 411 25.13 -11.40 -4.02
N PRO A 412 26.35 -11.57 -4.54
CA PRO A 412 26.58 -11.54 -5.99
C PRO A 412 26.00 -12.80 -6.63
N ILE A 413 25.17 -12.60 -7.65
CA ILE A 413 24.60 -13.66 -8.48
C ILE A 413 25.52 -13.85 -9.69
N VAL A 414 26.01 -15.07 -9.87
CA VAL A 414 27.07 -15.40 -10.83
C VAL A 414 26.56 -16.39 -11.87
N GLU A 415 26.70 -16.03 -13.14
CA GLU A 415 26.44 -16.89 -14.30
C GLU A 415 27.67 -16.84 -15.21
N ASN A 416 28.22 -18.01 -15.60
CA ASN A 416 29.45 -18.11 -16.41
C ASN A 416 30.64 -17.31 -15.83
N ALA A 417 30.88 -17.43 -14.51
CA ALA A 417 31.93 -16.74 -13.74
C ALA A 417 31.81 -15.21 -13.62
N ASN A 418 30.85 -14.57 -14.28
CA ASN A 418 30.62 -13.13 -14.17
C ASN A 418 29.44 -12.84 -13.23
N VAL A 419 29.56 -11.77 -12.44
CA VAL A 419 28.45 -11.26 -11.64
C VAL A 419 27.43 -10.62 -12.57
N THR A 420 26.25 -11.24 -12.68
CA THR A 420 25.14 -10.76 -13.50
C THR A 420 24.19 -9.85 -12.74
N GLY A 421 24.06 -10.05 -11.42
CA GLY A 421 23.21 -9.23 -10.56
C GLY A 421 23.60 -9.34 -9.08
N VAL A 422 22.93 -8.56 -8.24
CA VAL A 422 23.12 -8.60 -6.78
C VAL A 422 21.78 -8.66 -6.06
N VAL A 423 21.72 -9.41 -4.96
CA VAL A 423 20.57 -9.42 -4.04
C VAL A 423 21.04 -8.89 -2.69
N THR A 424 20.37 -7.89 -2.14
CA THR A 424 20.73 -7.28 -0.85
C THR A 424 19.81 -7.73 0.27
N ARG A 425 20.23 -7.50 1.52
CA ARG A 425 19.36 -7.66 2.69
C ARG A 425 18.08 -6.83 2.60
N THR A 426 18.13 -5.66 1.98
CA THR A 426 16.94 -4.83 1.76
C THR A 426 16.00 -5.46 0.74
N ASP A 427 16.53 -6.13 -0.29
CA ASP A 427 15.70 -6.88 -1.25
C ASP A 427 15.02 -8.05 -0.55
N LEU A 428 15.72 -8.82 0.29
CA LEU A 428 15.08 -9.86 1.11
C LEU A 428 14.02 -9.29 2.06
N ILE A 429 14.32 -8.21 2.79
CA ILE A 429 13.34 -7.57 3.68
C ILE A 429 12.14 -7.06 2.90
N GLN A 430 12.33 -6.54 1.68
CA GLN A 430 11.23 -6.15 0.81
C GLN A 430 10.44 -7.35 0.32
N VAL A 431 11.07 -8.47 -0.01
CA VAL A 431 10.37 -9.72 -0.36
C VAL A 431 9.53 -10.19 0.81
N PHE A 432 10.11 -10.29 2.01
CA PHE A 432 9.36 -10.64 3.21
C PHE A 432 8.28 -9.61 3.54
N ALA A 433 8.54 -8.31 3.42
CA ALA A 433 7.56 -7.25 3.69
C ALA A 433 6.48 -7.14 2.61
N HIS A 434 6.77 -7.48 1.35
CA HIS A 434 5.82 -7.50 0.24
C HIS A 434 4.96 -8.77 0.32
N GLU A 435 5.52 -9.89 0.77
CA GLU A 435 4.77 -11.10 1.11
C GLU A 435 3.92 -10.91 2.38
N THR A 436 4.43 -10.22 3.40
CA THR A 436 3.63 -9.84 4.59
C THR A 436 2.54 -8.82 4.22
N ARG A 437 2.76 -7.99 3.20
CA ARG A 437 1.77 -7.02 2.68
C ARG A 437 0.79 -7.63 1.67
N HIS A 438 1.17 -8.69 0.97
CA HIS A 438 0.25 -9.51 0.21
C HIS A 438 -0.79 -10.14 1.15
N LEU A 439 -0.44 -10.46 2.40
CA LEU A 439 -1.38 -10.93 3.43
C LEU A 439 -2.36 -9.83 3.93
N GLU A 440 -1.94 -8.55 3.96
CA GLU A 440 -2.85 -7.44 4.25
C GLU A 440 -3.79 -7.14 3.07
N GLU A 441 -3.32 -7.32 1.84
CA GLU A 441 -4.11 -7.14 0.61
C GLU A 441 -5.01 -8.34 0.28
N GLU A 442 -4.69 -9.56 0.73
CA GLU A 442 -5.54 -10.75 0.59
C GLU A 442 -6.84 -10.68 1.40
N LYS A 443 -6.99 -9.68 2.28
CA LYS A 443 -8.29 -9.27 2.82
C LYS A 443 -9.25 -8.80 1.71
N ASN A 444 -8.78 -8.55 0.49
CA ASN A 444 -9.59 -8.20 -0.67
C ASN A 444 -8.88 -8.57 -1.99
N THR A 445 -9.30 -9.71 -2.56
CA THR A 445 -8.92 -10.28 -3.88
C THR A 445 -7.52 -10.92 -3.92
N GLY A 446 -7.51 -12.24 -4.14
CA GLY A 446 -6.30 -13.06 -4.23
C GLY A 446 -5.30 -12.56 -5.26
N VAL A 447 -4.04 -12.45 -4.85
CA VAL A 447 -2.97 -11.98 -5.71
C VAL A 447 -2.39 -13.16 -6.48
N LYS A 448 -3.06 -13.46 -7.61
CA LYS A 448 -2.30 -13.68 -8.85
C LYS A 448 -1.62 -12.37 -9.19
N GLU A 449 -0.39 -12.39 -9.71
CA GLU A 449 0.23 -11.24 -10.37
C GLU A 449 -0.84 -10.48 -11.15
N ARG A 450 -1.15 -9.25 -10.70
CA ARG A 450 -2.39 -8.60 -11.13
C ARG A 450 -2.26 -8.24 -12.60
N ASN A 451 -2.89 -9.05 -13.45
CA ASN A 451 -2.93 -8.78 -14.87
C ASN A 451 -4.00 -7.72 -15.14
N VAL A 452 -3.56 -6.56 -15.61
CA VAL A 452 -4.41 -5.42 -15.98
C VAL A 452 -4.75 -5.43 -17.47
N GLY A 453 -4.46 -6.50 -18.21
CA GLY A 453 -4.79 -6.66 -19.63
C GLY A 453 -6.29 -6.50 -19.90
N LYS A 454 -7.15 -7.04 -19.03
CA LYS A 454 -8.60 -6.81 -19.12
C LYS A 454 -8.99 -5.34 -18.89
N LEU A 455 -8.36 -4.67 -17.92
CA LEU A 455 -8.60 -3.24 -17.68
C LEU A 455 -8.16 -2.38 -18.87
N ILE A 456 -7.02 -2.72 -19.49
CA ILE A 456 -6.56 -2.12 -20.74
C ILE A 456 -7.60 -2.32 -21.83
N GLN A 457 -8.15 -3.53 -21.95
CA GLN A 457 -9.16 -3.85 -22.97
C GLN A 457 -10.48 -3.10 -22.76
N ASP A 458 -10.93 -2.97 -21.52
CA ASP A 458 -12.23 -2.40 -21.17
C ASP A 458 -12.22 -0.85 -21.12
N ARG A 459 -11.11 -0.25 -20.68
CA ARG A 459 -11.06 1.20 -20.35
C ARG A 459 -10.37 2.07 -21.40
N LEU A 460 -9.48 1.51 -22.23
CA LEU A 460 -8.70 2.30 -23.18
C LEU A 460 -9.31 2.33 -24.59
N PRO A 461 -9.18 3.47 -25.32
CA PRO A 461 -9.54 3.55 -26.73
C PRO A 461 -8.82 2.49 -27.58
N ALA A 462 -9.42 2.12 -28.72
CA ALA A 462 -8.84 1.12 -29.64
C ALA A 462 -7.44 1.50 -30.14
N GLU A 463 -7.16 2.79 -30.35
CA GLU A 463 -5.86 3.28 -30.80
C GLU A 463 -4.77 3.08 -29.74
N SER A 464 -5.02 3.52 -28.50
CA SER A 464 -4.11 3.32 -27.36
C SER A 464 -3.83 1.84 -27.10
N ARG A 465 -4.85 0.97 -27.19
CA ARG A 465 -4.67 -0.49 -27.04
C ARG A 465 -3.77 -1.07 -28.13
N ARG A 466 -4.02 -0.72 -29.40
CA ARG A 466 -3.21 -1.17 -30.55
C ARG A 466 -1.75 -0.75 -30.38
N LEU A 467 -1.52 0.46 -29.90
CA LEU A 467 -0.19 0.98 -29.66
C LEU A 467 0.56 0.21 -28.56
N LEU A 468 -0.07 -0.04 -27.41
CA LEU A 468 0.57 -0.80 -26.32
C LEU A 468 0.91 -2.24 -26.76
N HIS A 469 0.02 -2.88 -27.53
CA HIS A 469 0.29 -4.19 -28.11
C HIS A 469 1.42 -4.17 -29.15
N LEU A 470 1.51 -3.09 -29.95
CA LEU A 470 2.61 -2.91 -30.90
C LEU A 470 3.95 -2.75 -30.16
N ALA A 471 3.99 -1.89 -29.14
CA ALA A 471 5.18 -1.68 -28.31
C ALA A 471 5.64 -2.97 -27.63
N GLY A 472 4.72 -3.75 -27.05
CA GLY A 472 5.02 -5.05 -26.47
C GLY A 472 5.58 -6.07 -27.48
N ARG A 473 4.96 -6.15 -28.66
CA ARG A 473 5.40 -7.07 -29.74
C ARG A 473 6.79 -6.71 -30.27
N LEU A 474 7.05 -5.41 -30.48
CA LEU A 474 8.37 -4.93 -30.90
C LEU A 474 9.41 -5.14 -29.81
N GLY A 475 9.06 -4.92 -28.54
CA GLY A 475 9.89 -5.25 -27.38
C GLY A 475 10.32 -6.71 -27.38
N ALA A 476 9.36 -7.63 -27.49
CA ALA A 476 9.63 -9.07 -27.56
C ALA A 476 10.51 -9.45 -28.77
N LYS A 477 10.24 -8.89 -29.96
CA LYS A 477 11.05 -9.11 -31.17
C LYS A 477 12.50 -8.62 -31.02
N LEU A 478 12.68 -7.51 -30.32
CA LEU A 478 13.99 -6.88 -30.09
C LEU A 478 14.69 -7.40 -28.82
N GLN A 479 14.05 -8.29 -28.06
CA GLN A 479 14.51 -8.77 -26.74
C GLN A 479 14.76 -7.62 -25.75
N LEU A 480 13.87 -6.63 -25.77
CA LEU A 480 13.89 -5.48 -24.87
C LEU A 480 12.64 -5.54 -23.98
N PRO A 481 12.77 -5.59 -22.64
CA PRO A 481 11.63 -5.42 -21.75
C PRO A 481 11.03 -4.03 -21.90
N VAL A 482 9.71 -3.95 -22.07
CA VAL A 482 8.98 -2.70 -22.33
C VAL A 482 7.87 -2.53 -21.33
N TYR A 483 7.81 -1.34 -20.73
CA TYR A 483 6.86 -1.01 -19.68
C TYR A 483 6.12 0.27 -20.01
N ALA A 484 4.80 0.29 -19.84
CA ALA A 484 4.06 1.54 -19.70
C ALA A 484 4.14 1.99 -18.23
N VAL A 485 4.46 3.25 -17.95
CA VAL A 485 4.79 3.71 -16.59
C VAL A 485 4.06 4.99 -16.19
N GLY A 486 4.09 5.31 -14.90
CA GLY A 486 3.81 6.67 -14.43
C GLY A 486 2.33 7.01 -14.31
N GLY A 487 2.01 8.27 -14.68
CA GLY A 487 0.66 8.82 -14.55
C GLY A 487 -0.38 8.07 -15.37
N PHE A 488 0.03 7.50 -16.51
CA PHE A 488 -0.82 6.65 -17.34
C PHE A 488 -1.35 5.43 -16.57
N VAL A 489 -0.46 4.72 -15.87
CA VAL A 489 -0.81 3.51 -15.11
C VAL A 489 -1.75 3.86 -13.94
N ARG A 490 -1.44 4.95 -13.21
CA ARG A 490 -2.30 5.48 -12.15
C ARG A 490 -3.70 5.79 -12.65
N ASP A 491 -3.80 6.52 -13.75
CA ASP A 491 -5.08 6.99 -14.30
C ASP A 491 -5.90 5.82 -14.86
N LEU A 492 -5.25 4.81 -15.45
CA LEU A 492 -5.89 3.55 -15.83
C LEU A 492 -6.52 2.84 -14.62
N LEU A 493 -5.81 2.75 -13.49
CA LEU A 493 -6.33 2.14 -12.27
C LEU A 493 -7.49 2.94 -11.67
N LEU A 494 -7.40 4.28 -11.69
CA LEU A 494 -8.42 5.22 -11.22
C LEU A 494 -9.62 5.39 -12.18
N ASN A 495 -9.63 4.70 -13.32
CA ASN A 495 -10.66 4.82 -14.36
C ASN A 495 -10.80 6.25 -14.90
N ARG A 496 -9.68 6.93 -15.14
CA ARG A 496 -9.61 8.27 -15.72
C ARG A 496 -9.05 8.18 -17.15
N PRO A 497 -9.61 8.93 -18.11
CA PRO A 497 -9.08 8.95 -19.47
C PRO A 497 -7.72 9.64 -19.46
N ASN A 498 -6.69 8.92 -19.90
CA ASN A 498 -5.35 9.45 -20.13
C ASN A 498 -4.79 8.84 -21.42
N GLN A 499 -4.38 9.71 -22.35
CA GLN A 499 -3.80 9.34 -23.64
C GLN A 499 -2.29 9.58 -23.71
N ASP A 500 -1.71 10.17 -22.66
CA ASP A 500 -0.27 10.42 -22.54
C ASP A 500 0.42 9.11 -22.11
N ILE A 501 0.83 8.32 -23.10
CA ILE A 501 1.50 7.04 -22.88
C ILE A 501 3.00 7.26 -22.76
N ASP A 502 3.53 7.01 -21.57
CA ASP A 502 4.96 6.98 -21.28
C ASP A 502 5.47 5.54 -21.32
N LEU A 503 6.43 5.25 -22.19
CA LEU A 503 7.11 3.96 -22.27
C LEU A 503 8.50 4.04 -21.66
N VAL A 504 8.85 3.05 -20.84
CA VAL A 504 10.20 2.83 -20.32
C VAL A 504 10.71 1.48 -20.83
N VAL A 505 11.96 1.48 -21.27
CA VAL A 505 12.64 0.30 -21.83
C VAL A 505 13.86 -0.02 -20.99
N GLU A 506 13.98 -1.26 -20.51
CA GLU A 506 15.23 -1.75 -19.94
C GLU A 506 16.18 -2.13 -21.07
N GLY A 507 17.18 -1.28 -21.32
CA GLY A 507 18.08 -1.40 -22.46
C GLY A 507 17.97 -0.22 -23.42
N ASN A 508 18.19 -0.40 -24.72
CA ASN A 508 18.24 0.72 -25.66
C ASN A 508 16.84 1.20 -26.08
N GLY A 509 16.29 2.19 -25.38
CA GLY A 509 14.98 2.78 -25.69
C GLY A 509 14.91 3.50 -27.05
N ILE A 510 16.03 4.06 -27.52
CA ILE A 510 16.12 4.71 -28.85
C ILE A 510 15.85 3.69 -29.96
N ARG A 511 16.37 2.46 -29.80
CA ARG A 511 16.14 1.37 -30.75
C ARG A 511 14.66 0.98 -30.84
N LEU A 512 13.95 0.94 -29.72
CA LEU A 512 12.49 0.72 -29.72
C LEU A 512 11.75 1.90 -30.36
N ALA A 513 12.15 3.13 -30.08
CA ALA A 513 11.53 4.34 -30.66
C ALA A 513 11.62 4.36 -32.20
N HIS A 514 12.77 3.99 -32.78
CA HIS A 514 12.92 3.86 -34.23
C HIS A 514 12.04 2.75 -34.81
N ALA A 515 11.95 1.60 -34.16
CA ALA A 515 11.07 0.51 -34.60
C ALA A 515 9.58 0.92 -34.55
N LEU A 516 9.17 1.63 -33.50
CA LEU A 516 7.82 2.18 -33.39
C LEU A 516 7.54 3.20 -34.49
N ALA A 517 8.46 4.11 -34.77
CA ALA A 517 8.30 5.10 -35.83
C ALA A 517 8.17 4.46 -37.22
N GLN A 518 8.91 3.39 -37.51
CA GLN A 518 8.81 2.66 -38.77
C GLN A 518 7.43 2.02 -38.96
N GLU A 519 6.92 1.33 -37.94
CA GLU A 519 5.60 0.66 -37.99
C GLU A 519 4.43 1.67 -37.98
N LEU A 520 4.61 2.84 -37.36
CA LEU A 520 3.59 3.90 -37.28
C LEU A 520 3.70 4.93 -38.42
N HIS A 521 4.61 4.75 -39.37
CA HIS A 521 4.92 5.73 -40.42
C HIS A 521 5.22 7.14 -39.88
N GLY A 522 5.91 7.20 -38.74
CA GLY A 522 6.25 8.42 -38.01
C GLY A 522 7.74 8.78 -38.07
N ARG A 523 8.13 9.77 -37.24
CA ARG A 523 9.50 10.24 -37.05
C ARG A 523 9.90 10.22 -35.58
N VAL A 524 11.19 10.11 -35.30
CA VAL A 524 11.73 10.14 -33.92
C VAL A 524 12.47 11.46 -33.67
N ARG A 525 12.20 12.08 -32.52
CA ARG A 525 13.01 13.19 -31.98
C ARG A 525 13.78 12.70 -30.76
N GLU A 526 15.09 12.59 -30.90
CA GLU A 526 15.97 12.10 -29.84
C GLU A 526 16.50 13.22 -28.95
N HIS A 527 16.53 12.98 -27.65
CA HIS A 527 17.18 13.82 -26.65
C HIS A 527 18.33 13.03 -25.99
N LYS A 528 19.46 12.94 -26.69
CA LYS A 528 20.61 12.09 -26.30
C LYS A 528 21.15 12.34 -24.88
N LYS A 529 21.13 13.59 -24.41
CA LYS A 529 21.56 13.96 -23.04
C LYS A 529 20.73 13.29 -21.94
N PHE A 530 19.48 12.95 -22.24
CA PHE A 530 18.53 12.38 -21.27
C PHE A 530 18.15 10.94 -21.62
N LEU A 531 18.69 10.36 -22.70
CA LEU A 531 18.31 9.03 -23.21
C LEU A 531 16.79 8.86 -23.43
N THR A 532 16.10 9.94 -23.79
CA THR A 532 14.67 9.96 -24.12
C THR A 532 14.47 10.21 -25.60
N SER A 533 13.36 9.70 -26.15
CA SER A 533 12.95 9.88 -27.53
C SER A 533 11.46 10.11 -27.60
N VAL A 534 11.03 11.05 -28.43
CA VAL A 534 9.61 11.29 -28.72
C VAL A 534 9.32 10.73 -30.10
N VAL A 535 8.38 9.79 -30.20
CA VAL A 535 7.88 9.27 -31.47
C VAL A 535 6.67 10.10 -31.89
N ILE A 536 6.73 10.73 -33.07
CA ILE A 536 5.66 11.57 -33.63
C ILE A 536 5.11 10.87 -34.86
N PHE A 537 3.80 10.61 -34.90
CA PHE A 537 3.14 9.85 -35.97
C PHE A 537 1.73 10.39 -36.24
N PRO A 538 1.17 10.17 -37.45
CA PRO A 538 -0.20 10.57 -37.75
C PRO A 538 -1.20 9.62 -37.07
N ASP A 539 -2.21 10.18 -36.39
CA ASP A 539 -3.33 9.42 -35.82
C ASP A 539 -4.36 9.01 -36.91
N GLY A 540 -5.38 8.23 -36.53
CA GLY A 540 -6.43 7.78 -37.45
C GLY A 540 -7.28 8.90 -38.07
N LYS A 541 -7.10 10.15 -37.64
CA LYS A 541 -7.76 11.37 -38.14
C LYS A 541 -6.78 12.31 -38.86
N GLY A 542 -5.52 11.92 -39.03
CA GLY A 542 -4.46 12.71 -39.67
C GLY A 542 -3.83 13.79 -38.78
N SER A 543 -4.10 13.82 -37.47
CA SER A 543 -3.46 14.73 -36.51
C SER A 543 -2.14 14.14 -35.97
N GLU A 544 -1.18 14.97 -35.57
CA GLU A 544 0.08 14.48 -34.98
C GLU A 544 -0.13 13.96 -33.55
N ALA A 545 0.02 12.65 -33.36
CA ALA A 545 0.11 11.98 -32.07
C ALA A 545 1.56 11.82 -31.60
N ARG A 546 1.77 11.69 -30.29
CA ARG A 546 3.11 11.61 -29.66
C ARG A 546 3.17 10.50 -28.62
N ILE A 547 4.32 9.83 -28.54
CA ILE A 547 4.65 8.84 -27.51
C ILE A 547 6.04 9.12 -26.98
N ASP A 548 6.18 9.16 -25.67
CA ASP A 548 7.46 9.30 -25.01
C ASP A 548 8.06 7.92 -24.72
N VAL A 549 9.29 7.70 -25.19
CA VAL A 549 10.07 6.48 -24.98
C VAL A 549 11.34 6.86 -24.24
N ALA A 550 11.43 6.43 -22.99
CA ALA A 550 12.60 6.62 -22.14
C ALA A 550 13.37 5.30 -21.99
N THR A 551 14.69 5.42 -21.94
CA THR A 551 15.53 4.33 -21.43
C THR A 551 15.49 4.34 -19.91
N ALA A 552 15.31 3.16 -19.29
CA ALA A 552 15.36 3.01 -17.83
C ALA A 552 16.68 3.57 -17.30
N ARG A 553 16.58 4.53 -16.38
CA ARG A 553 17.71 5.33 -15.96
C ARG A 553 17.73 5.62 -14.48
N LEU A 554 18.92 5.79 -13.93
CA LEU A 554 19.14 6.41 -12.64
C LEU A 554 19.32 7.93 -12.82
N GLU A 555 18.81 8.71 -11.87
CA GLU A 555 18.99 10.16 -11.83
C GLU A 555 19.77 10.54 -10.57
N TYR A 556 20.85 11.30 -10.72
CA TYR A 556 21.65 11.83 -9.61
C TYR A 556 21.59 13.36 -9.61
N TYR A 557 21.41 13.96 -8.43
CA TYR A 557 21.44 15.40 -8.22
C TYR A 557 22.73 15.78 -7.48
N GLU A 558 23.63 16.53 -8.11
CA GLU A 558 24.89 16.97 -7.49
C GLU A 558 24.67 17.77 -6.20
N HIS A 559 23.57 18.51 -6.13
CA HIS A 559 23.16 19.30 -4.98
C HIS A 559 21.64 19.46 -4.97
N PRO A 560 21.02 19.74 -3.80
CA PRO A 560 19.58 19.96 -3.69
C PRO A 560 19.06 20.96 -4.74
N ALA A 561 17.96 20.60 -5.42
CA ALA A 561 17.31 21.39 -6.48
C ALA A 561 18.05 21.52 -7.83
N ALA A 562 19.16 20.81 -8.06
CA ALA A 562 19.85 20.74 -9.35
C ALA A 562 19.04 19.98 -10.44
N LEU A 563 19.52 20.02 -11.69
CA LEU A 563 19.06 19.10 -12.74
C LEU A 563 19.80 17.75 -12.60
N PRO A 564 19.16 16.61 -12.90
CA PRO A 564 19.79 15.30 -12.70
C PRO A 564 20.75 14.89 -13.83
N THR A 565 21.78 14.13 -13.48
CA THR A 565 22.68 13.38 -14.40
C THR A 565 22.14 11.95 -14.60
N VAL A 566 22.26 11.39 -15.81
CA VAL A 566 21.54 10.17 -16.25
C VAL A 566 22.50 9.00 -16.55
N GLU A 567 22.27 7.83 -15.94
CA GLU A 567 22.96 6.55 -16.24
C GLU A 567 21.97 5.40 -16.52
N LEU A 568 22.39 4.37 -17.27
CA LEU A 568 21.57 3.18 -17.57
C LEU A 568 21.26 2.38 -16.30
N SER A 569 20.00 2.00 -16.09
CA SER A 569 19.59 1.28 -14.87
C SER A 569 18.40 0.33 -15.08
N SER A 570 17.98 -0.35 -14.02
CA SER A 570 16.79 -1.22 -14.01
C SER A 570 15.50 -0.42 -13.85
N LEU A 571 14.36 -1.04 -14.19
CA LEU A 571 13.03 -0.46 -13.99
C LEU A 571 12.79 -0.09 -12.53
N LYS A 572 13.23 -0.92 -11.58
CA LYS A 572 13.11 -0.66 -10.14
C LYS A 572 13.75 0.68 -9.76
N MET A 573 14.94 0.94 -10.28
CA MET A 573 15.66 2.19 -10.02
C MET A 573 15.05 3.40 -10.76
N ASP A 574 14.55 3.21 -11.99
CA ASP A 574 13.81 4.27 -12.70
C ASP A 574 12.49 4.65 -12.01
N LEU A 575 11.81 3.68 -11.40
CA LEU A 575 10.60 3.94 -10.63
C LEU A 575 10.94 4.57 -9.27
N PHE A 576 12.07 4.24 -8.64
CA PHE A 576 12.48 4.75 -7.32
C PHE A 576 12.76 6.26 -7.30
N ARG A 577 13.27 6.82 -8.40
CA ARG A 577 13.53 8.27 -8.54
C ARG A 577 12.27 9.13 -8.73
N ARG A 578 11.09 8.51 -8.86
CA ARG A 578 9.82 9.23 -9.09
C ARG A 578 9.33 9.91 -7.81
N ASP A 579 8.33 10.77 -7.97
CA ASP A 579 7.85 11.62 -6.89
C ASP A 579 7.07 10.85 -5.81
N PHE A 580 6.05 10.09 -6.23
CA PHE A 580 5.11 9.41 -5.34
C PHE A 580 4.88 7.95 -5.74
N SER A 581 4.56 7.10 -4.77
CA SER A 581 4.23 5.68 -4.97
C SER A 581 3.15 5.44 -6.02
N ILE A 582 2.09 6.26 -6.01
CA ILE A 582 0.99 6.20 -6.98
C ILE A 582 1.44 6.47 -8.42
N ASN A 583 2.60 7.11 -8.61
CA ASN A 583 3.22 7.39 -9.91
C ASN A 583 4.40 6.46 -10.22
N ALA A 584 4.75 5.55 -9.30
CA ALA A 584 5.85 4.61 -9.41
C ALA A 584 5.35 3.18 -9.74
N LEU A 585 4.34 3.13 -10.62
CA LEU A 585 3.72 1.91 -11.11
C LEU A 585 4.12 1.68 -12.58
N ALA A 586 4.22 0.40 -12.97
CA ALA A 586 4.55 0.00 -14.33
C ALA A 586 3.69 -1.17 -14.80
N ILE A 587 3.43 -1.26 -16.10
CA ILE A 587 2.75 -2.38 -16.75
C ILE A 587 3.69 -2.96 -17.79
N ARG A 588 4.06 -4.23 -17.64
CA ARG A 588 4.89 -4.93 -18.61
C ARG A 588 4.09 -5.29 -19.86
N LEU A 589 4.66 -4.98 -21.03
CA LEU A 589 4.01 -5.10 -22.34
C LEU A 589 4.58 -6.25 -23.19
N ASP A 590 5.81 -6.67 -22.96
CA ASP A 590 6.50 -7.73 -23.72
C ASP A 590 6.21 -9.16 -23.23
N CYS A 591 5.40 -9.32 -22.17
CA CYS A 591 5.14 -10.61 -21.53
C CYS A 591 3.88 -11.32 -22.03
N ALA A 592 3.83 -12.65 -21.83
CA ALA A 592 2.64 -13.47 -21.98
C ALA A 592 2.32 -14.11 -20.61
N PRO A 593 1.17 -13.78 -19.97
CA PRO A 593 0.08 -12.94 -20.47
C PRO A 593 0.41 -11.43 -20.49
N PHE A 594 -0.09 -10.71 -21.49
CA PHE A 594 0.10 -9.26 -21.66
C PHE A 594 -0.51 -8.47 -20.49
N GLY A 595 0.16 -7.39 -20.04
CA GLY A 595 -0.41 -6.46 -19.07
C GLY A 595 -0.15 -6.84 -17.62
N GLN A 596 1.02 -7.37 -17.30
CA GLN A 596 1.43 -7.65 -15.91
C GLN A 596 1.73 -6.33 -15.18
N LEU A 597 1.02 -6.05 -14.09
CA LEU A 597 1.25 -4.85 -13.26
C LEU A 597 2.41 -5.09 -12.30
N ILE A 598 3.36 -4.16 -12.29
CA ILE A 598 4.55 -4.15 -11.45
C ILE A 598 4.44 -2.99 -10.46
N ASP A 599 4.49 -3.33 -9.16
CA ASP A 599 4.44 -2.38 -8.06
C ASP A 599 5.47 -2.75 -6.98
N PHE A 600 6.62 -2.08 -7.00
CA PHE A 600 7.69 -2.28 -6.01
C PHE A 600 7.47 -1.49 -4.71
N PHE A 601 6.64 -0.44 -4.74
CA PHE A 601 6.60 0.56 -3.66
C PHE A 601 5.25 0.63 -2.95
N GLY A 602 4.26 -0.16 -3.36
CA GLY A 602 2.91 -0.19 -2.79
C GLY A 602 2.02 0.94 -3.30
N GLY A 603 2.18 1.36 -4.55
CA GLY A 603 1.35 2.37 -5.19
C GLY A 603 -0.11 1.95 -5.34
N GLN A 604 -0.41 0.66 -5.52
CA GLN A 604 -1.78 0.14 -5.58
C GLN A 604 -2.53 0.35 -4.26
N ARG A 605 -1.87 0.03 -3.15
CA ARG A 605 -2.38 0.27 -1.80
C ARG A 605 -2.63 1.76 -1.57
N ASP A 606 -1.66 2.61 -1.90
CA ASP A 606 -1.81 4.06 -1.72
C ASP A 606 -2.97 4.62 -2.56
N ILE A 607 -3.24 4.06 -3.75
CA ILE A 607 -4.43 4.39 -4.54
C ILE A 607 -5.72 3.96 -3.81
N LYS A 608 -5.75 2.75 -3.22
CA LYS A 608 -6.89 2.21 -2.48
C LYS A 608 -7.17 3.00 -1.20
N ASP A 609 -6.12 3.32 -0.46
CA ASP A 609 -6.14 4.06 0.80
C ASP A 609 -6.26 5.59 0.58
N ARG A 610 -6.25 6.05 -0.69
CA ARG A 610 -6.29 7.46 -1.10
C ARG A 610 -5.19 8.29 -0.44
N SER A 611 -3.97 7.78 -0.46
CA SER A 611 -2.78 8.34 0.19
C SER A 611 -1.77 8.83 -0.85
N VAL A 612 -1.19 10.02 -0.63
CA VAL A 612 -0.03 10.51 -1.38
C VAL A 612 1.22 10.31 -0.52
N ARG A 613 2.10 9.40 -0.96
CA ARG A 613 3.31 9.01 -0.23
C ARG A 613 4.56 9.09 -1.11
N VAL A 614 5.63 9.67 -0.57
CA VAL A 614 6.95 9.70 -1.22
C VAL A 614 7.69 8.36 -1.11
N LEU A 615 8.60 8.11 -2.04
CA LEU A 615 9.34 6.84 -2.13
C LEU A 615 10.49 6.71 -1.11
N HIS A 616 11.11 7.83 -0.72
CA HIS A 616 12.20 7.88 0.25
C HIS A 616 12.24 9.21 1.01
N THR A 617 12.92 9.22 2.16
CA THR A 617 12.98 10.35 3.10
C THR A 617 13.57 11.62 2.49
N LEU A 618 14.49 11.49 1.53
CA LEU A 618 15.17 12.61 0.86
C LEU A 618 14.44 13.15 -0.37
N SER A 619 13.23 12.65 -0.70
CA SER A 619 12.50 13.00 -1.92
C SER A 619 12.31 14.52 -2.09
N PHE A 620 11.95 15.24 -1.03
CA PHE A 620 11.82 16.70 -1.06
C PHE A 620 13.14 17.46 -0.97
N VAL A 621 14.23 16.78 -0.57
CA VAL A 621 15.58 17.35 -0.55
C VAL A 621 16.19 17.36 -1.94
N GLU A 622 16.04 16.25 -2.66
CA GLU A 622 16.44 16.14 -4.06
C GLU A 622 15.63 17.10 -4.94
N ASP A 623 14.31 17.11 -4.77
CA ASP A 623 13.43 17.95 -5.57
C ASP A 623 12.30 18.60 -4.75
N PRO A 624 12.49 19.85 -4.29
CA PRO A 624 11.49 20.56 -3.51
C PRO A 624 10.21 20.90 -4.31
N THR A 625 10.21 20.80 -5.64
CA THR A 625 8.96 21.00 -6.43
C THR A 625 7.90 19.95 -6.10
N ARG A 626 8.32 18.79 -5.59
CA ARG A 626 7.44 17.71 -5.17
C ARG A 626 6.51 18.16 -4.04
N CYS A 627 6.85 19.17 -3.24
CA CYS A 627 5.95 19.74 -2.23
C CYS A 627 4.68 20.33 -2.87
N LEU A 628 4.83 21.08 -3.97
CA LEU A 628 3.70 21.65 -4.71
C LEU A 628 2.90 20.56 -5.42
N ARG A 629 3.60 19.59 -6.02
CA ARG A 629 2.97 18.43 -6.69
C ARG A 629 2.17 17.57 -5.72
N ALA A 630 2.63 17.38 -4.49
CA ALA A 630 1.93 16.62 -3.46
C ALA A 630 0.55 17.23 -3.20
N VAL A 631 0.48 18.55 -3.00
CA VAL A 631 -0.78 19.29 -2.82
C VAL A 631 -1.66 19.20 -4.06
N ARG A 632 -1.07 19.36 -5.26
CA ARG A 632 -1.81 19.26 -6.52
C ARG A 632 -2.45 17.87 -6.67
N PHE A 633 -1.73 16.80 -6.39
CA PHE A 633 -2.25 15.43 -6.47
C PHE A 633 -3.23 15.09 -5.34
N GLU A 634 -3.02 15.61 -4.13
CA GLU A 634 -3.96 15.52 -3.02
C GLU A 634 -5.35 16.00 -3.47
N GLN A 635 -5.42 17.19 -4.06
CA GLN A 635 -6.70 17.77 -4.50
C GLN A 635 -7.23 17.12 -5.79
N ARG A 636 -6.39 16.95 -6.81
CA ARG A 636 -6.80 16.38 -8.12
C ARG A 636 -7.42 14.99 -8.01
N TYR A 637 -6.92 14.14 -7.11
CA TYR A 637 -7.43 12.78 -6.91
C TYR A 637 -8.32 12.62 -5.68
N ASN A 638 -8.55 13.70 -4.91
CA ASN A 638 -9.24 13.67 -3.62
C ASN A 638 -8.59 12.65 -2.65
N PHE A 639 -7.26 12.71 -2.58
CA PHE A 639 -6.42 11.91 -1.70
C PHE A 639 -6.02 12.74 -0.47
N ARG A 640 -5.23 12.15 0.43
CA ARG A 640 -4.62 12.82 1.58
C ARG A 640 -3.13 12.60 1.57
N ILE A 641 -2.34 13.63 1.89
CA ILE A 641 -0.91 13.46 2.10
C ILE A 641 -0.70 12.61 3.35
N GLY A 642 0.04 11.50 3.23
CA GLY A 642 0.29 10.60 4.36
C GLY A 642 1.08 11.29 5.48
N GLY A 643 0.81 10.94 6.75
CA GLY A 643 1.36 11.67 7.91
C GLY A 643 2.89 11.79 7.94
N ASN A 644 3.62 10.76 7.51
CA ASN A 644 5.08 10.83 7.37
C ASN A 644 5.51 11.77 6.22
N THR A 645 4.79 11.76 5.10
CA THR A 645 5.08 12.65 3.96
C THR A 645 4.84 14.10 4.34
N GLU A 646 3.79 14.40 5.10
CA GLU A 646 3.54 15.76 5.62
C GLU A 646 4.67 16.22 6.56
N LYS A 647 5.16 15.34 7.44
CA LYS A 647 6.34 15.64 8.29
C LYS A 647 7.57 15.96 7.43
N LEU A 648 7.80 15.23 6.35
CA LEU A 648 8.93 15.49 5.45
C LEU A 648 8.79 16.81 4.68
N ILE A 649 7.57 17.21 4.30
CA ILE A 649 7.31 18.54 3.74
C ILE A 649 7.70 19.61 4.78
N LYS A 650 7.26 19.48 6.03
CA LYS A 650 7.60 20.42 7.11
C LYS A 650 9.11 20.49 7.36
N ASN A 651 9.81 19.36 7.32
CA ASN A 651 11.27 19.31 7.43
C ASN A 651 11.96 20.01 6.26
N ALA A 652 11.48 19.81 5.02
CA ALA A 652 12.05 20.46 3.85
C ALA A 652 11.86 21.99 3.89
N LEU A 653 10.74 22.46 4.44
CA LEU A 653 10.50 23.87 4.70
C LEU A 653 11.42 24.42 5.78
N ALA A 654 11.63 23.70 6.89
CA ALA A 654 12.56 24.11 7.95
C ALA A 654 14.02 24.23 7.46
N LEU A 655 14.39 23.48 6.42
CA LEU A 655 15.71 23.54 5.77
C LEU A 655 15.80 24.62 4.66
N ASN A 656 14.75 25.44 4.48
CA ASN A 656 14.64 26.48 3.45
C ASN A 656 14.93 25.96 2.02
N LEU A 657 14.53 24.73 1.72
CA LEU A 657 14.83 24.10 0.42
C LEU A 657 13.92 24.61 -0.70
N VAL A 658 12.68 24.98 -0.37
CA VAL A 658 11.75 25.61 -1.31
C VAL A 658 12.28 26.98 -1.77
N GLU A 659 13.06 27.66 -0.93
CA GLU A 659 13.68 28.94 -1.28
C GLU A 659 14.72 28.79 -2.40
N LYS A 660 15.38 27.63 -2.47
CA LYS A 660 16.43 27.31 -3.44
C LYS A 660 15.89 26.85 -4.80
N LEU A 661 14.58 26.68 -4.96
CA LEU A 661 13.97 26.29 -6.22
C LEU A 661 14.20 27.35 -7.31
N SER A 662 14.52 26.88 -8.52
CA SER A 662 14.54 27.72 -9.70
C SER A 662 13.16 28.31 -9.98
N GLU A 663 13.11 29.60 -10.30
CA GLU A 663 11.91 30.37 -10.61
C GLU A 663 11.02 29.70 -11.68
N THR A 664 11.62 29.18 -12.76
CA THR A 664 10.88 28.55 -13.86
C THR A 664 10.13 27.29 -13.44
N ARG A 665 10.76 26.42 -12.64
CA ARG A 665 10.12 25.20 -12.14
C ARG A 665 9.00 25.51 -11.15
N LEU A 666 9.20 26.51 -10.30
CA LEU A 666 8.17 26.98 -9.38
C LEU A 666 6.95 27.53 -10.15
N PHE A 667 7.18 28.35 -11.18
CA PHE A 667 6.11 28.88 -12.02
C PHE A 667 5.33 27.77 -12.72
N ASN A 668 6.02 26.77 -13.29
CA ASN A 668 5.36 25.68 -14.00
C ASN A 668 4.40 24.91 -13.08
N GLU A 669 4.83 24.55 -11.86
CA GLU A 669 3.93 23.88 -10.92
C GLU A 669 2.83 24.82 -10.38
N PHE A 670 3.12 26.11 -10.17
CA PHE A 670 2.10 27.09 -9.80
C PHE A 670 1.01 27.23 -10.89
N ARG A 671 1.43 27.31 -12.16
CA ARG A 671 0.52 27.34 -13.31
C ARG A 671 -0.35 26.09 -13.35
N HIS A 672 0.24 24.90 -13.16
CA HIS A 672 -0.53 23.66 -13.09
C HIS A 672 -1.56 23.68 -11.96
N ILE A 673 -1.20 24.19 -10.77
CA ILE A 673 -2.12 24.34 -9.64
C ILE A 673 -3.29 25.28 -9.98
N CYS A 674 -3.02 26.41 -10.65
CA CYS A 674 -4.04 27.37 -11.08
C CYS A 674 -4.95 26.85 -12.21
N ASP A 675 -4.54 25.80 -12.92
CA ASP A 675 -5.31 25.17 -13.99
C ASP A 675 -6.15 23.97 -13.50
N GLU A 676 -5.95 23.48 -12.27
CA GLU A 676 -6.79 22.43 -11.66
C GLU A 676 -8.25 22.90 -11.46
N SER A 677 -9.18 21.96 -11.24
CA SER A 677 -10.60 22.29 -10.99
C SER A 677 -10.82 22.99 -9.65
N GLU A 678 -10.06 22.58 -8.62
CA GLU A 678 -10.16 23.07 -7.24
C GLU A 678 -8.92 23.91 -6.84
N SER A 679 -8.53 24.86 -7.69
CA SER A 679 -7.32 25.68 -7.49
C SER A 679 -7.33 26.48 -6.18
N ALA A 680 -8.48 27.00 -5.74
CA ALA A 680 -8.56 27.73 -4.47
C ALA A 680 -8.22 26.81 -3.28
N VAL A 681 -8.70 25.57 -3.30
CA VAL A 681 -8.41 24.56 -2.27
C VAL A 681 -6.93 24.20 -2.29
N CYS A 682 -6.33 24.00 -3.47
CA CYS A 682 -4.88 23.79 -3.60
C CYS A 682 -4.07 24.92 -2.96
N ILE A 683 -4.39 26.17 -3.27
CA ILE A 683 -3.66 27.34 -2.75
C ILE A 683 -3.84 27.47 -1.23
N GLN A 684 -5.05 27.24 -0.72
CA GLN A 684 -5.30 27.20 0.73
C GLN A 684 -4.53 26.08 1.42
N ARG A 685 -4.38 24.93 0.76
CA ARG A 685 -3.60 23.81 1.29
C ARG A 685 -2.09 24.10 1.29
N LEU A 686 -1.57 24.79 0.28
CA LEU A 686 -0.19 25.31 0.29
C LEU A 686 0.06 26.26 1.47
N ASP A 687 -0.90 27.13 1.79
CA ASP A 687 -0.86 28.03 2.96
C ASP A 687 -0.85 27.26 4.28
N GLN A 688 -1.72 26.26 4.44
CA GLN A 688 -1.78 25.41 5.64
C GLN A 688 -0.47 24.66 5.92
N LEU A 689 0.23 24.24 4.86
CA LEU A 689 1.51 23.55 4.98
C LEU A 689 2.69 24.50 5.20
N GLY A 690 2.51 25.83 5.09
CA GLY A 690 3.58 26.81 5.18
C GLY A 690 4.36 27.03 3.88
N ILE A 691 3.94 26.43 2.77
CA ILE A 691 4.66 26.46 1.49
C ILE A 691 4.56 27.86 0.85
N LEU A 692 3.40 28.55 0.96
CA LEU A 692 3.27 29.90 0.43
C LEU A 692 4.21 30.89 1.11
N GLN A 693 4.36 30.76 2.43
CA GLN A 693 5.25 31.58 3.26
C GLN A 693 6.72 31.34 2.89
N ALA A 694 7.09 30.10 2.61
CA ALA A 694 8.43 29.74 2.15
C ALA A 694 8.73 30.23 0.72
N ILE A 695 7.70 30.36 -0.14
CA ILE A 695 7.87 31.04 -1.43
C ILE A 695 8.09 32.52 -1.19
N SER A 696 7.19 33.16 -0.44
CA SER A 696 7.32 34.55 -0.03
C SER A 696 6.43 34.85 1.19
N PRO A 697 6.98 35.38 2.30
CA PRO A 697 6.25 35.52 3.56
C PRO A 697 4.92 36.30 3.46
N GLN A 698 4.88 37.35 2.62
CA GLN A 698 3.70 38.20 2.48
C GLN A 698 2.58 37.57 1.61
N LEU A 699 2.80 36.38 1.04
CA LEU A 699 1.77 35.59 0.34
C LEU A 699 0.84 34.82 1.28
N ALA A 700 1.09 34.83 2.59
CA ALA A 700 0.22 34.21 3.59
C ALA A 700 -1.26 34.64 3.41
N LEU A 701 -2.17 33.68 3.55
CA LEU A 701 -3.59 33.93 3.27
C LEU A 701 -4.34 34.41 4.51
N THR A 702 -4.86 35.64 4.44
CA THR A 702 -5.86 36.14 5.39
C THR A 702 -7.25 35.54 5.10
N PRO A 703 -8.20 35.55 6.05
CA PRO A 703 -9.58 35.08 5.79
C PRO A 703 -10.22 35.78 4.58
N HIS A 704 -9.93 37.07 4.40
CA HIS A 704 -10.39 37.84 3.23
C HIS A 704 -9.82 37.30 1.92
N LYS A 705 -8.49 37.05 1.85
CA LYS A 705 -7.86 36.46 0.67
C LYS A 705 -8.40 35.05 0.37
N LYS A 706 -8.65 34.23 1.40
CA LYS A 706 -9.22 32.87 1.22
C LYS A 706 -10.59 32.93 0.53
N ASN A 707 -11.48 33.80 1.01
CA ASN A 707 -12.79 34.01 0.39
C ASN A 707 -12.67 34.56 -1.04
N LEU A 708 -11.74 35.49 -1.28
CA LEU A 708 -11.49 36.03 -2.61
C LEU A 708 -11.03 34.95 -3.60
N LEU A 709 -10.13 34.05 -3.21
CA LEU A 709 -9.67 32.95 -4.06
C LEU A 709 -10.80 31.99 -4.42
N THR A 710 -11.71 31.69 -3.48
CA THR A 710 -12.91 30.89 -3.76
C THR A 710 -13.80 31.57 -4.79
N ARG A 711 -14.05 32.88 -4.63
CA ARG A 711 -14.84 33.66 -5.60
C ARG A 711 -14.16 33.76 -6.97
N ILE A 712 -12.82 33.84 -7.01
CA ILE A 712 -12.06 33.78 -8.26
C ILE A 712 -12.29 32.44 -8.97
N GLN A 713 -12.27 31.32 -8.23
CA GLN A 713 -12.57 29.99 -8.79
C GLN A 713 -13.97 29.93 -9.40
N GLU A 714 -14.98 30.46 -8.71
CA GLU A 714 -16.36 30.54 -9.21
C GLU A 714 -16.46 31.37 -10.50
N VAL A 715 -15.83 32.54 -10.54
CA VAL A 715 -15.84 33.44 -11.70
C VAL A 715 -15.12 32.82 -12.91
N ILE A 716 -13.95 32.19 -12.70
CA ILE A 716 -13.23 31.50 -13.78
C ILE A 716 -14.06 30.33 -14.30
N SER A 717 -14.70 29.56 -13.42
CA SER A 717 -15.56 28.44 -13.80
C SER A 717 -16.78 28.92 -14.61
N TRP A 718 -17.44 29.99 -14.15
CA TRP A 718 -18.51 30.65 -14.90
C TRP A 718 -18.04 31.08 -16.30
N TYR A 719 -16.88 31.75 -16.40
CA TYR A 719 -16.36 32.21 -17.69
C TYR A 719 -16.04 31.05 -18.65
N ARG A 720 -15.45 29.95 -18.14
CA ARG A 720 -15.16 28.74 -18.91
C ARG A 720 -16.44 28.10 -19.48
N LEU A 721 -17.56 28.16 -18.74
CA LEU A 721 -18.86 27.63 -19.17
C LEU A 721 -19.54 28.47 -20.27
N LEU A 722 -19.03 29.66 -20.59
CA LEU A 722 -19.52 30.47 -21.72
C LEU A 722 -18.96 30.04 -23.08
N TYR A 723 -17.97 29.16 -23.11
CA TYR A 723 -17.33 28.63 -24.35
C TYR A 723 -16.80 29.71 -25.31
N PHE A 724 -16.37 30.86 -24.80
CA PHE A 724 -15.72 31.89 -25.63
C PHE A 724 -14.37 31.42 -26.19
N GLU A 725 -14.03 31.89 -27.40
CA GLU A 725 -12.75 31.56 -28.06
C GLU A 725 -11.53 32.04 -27.25
N ARG A 726 -11.65 33.23 -26.65
CA ARG A 726 -10.59 33.80 -25.80
C ARG A 726 -10.58 33.10 -24.45
N LYS A 727 -9.49 32.37 -24.17
CA LYS A 727 -9.26 31.72 -22.86
C LYS A 727 -8.60 32.68 -21.88
N ALA A 728 -9.05 32.65 -20.62
CA ALA A 728 -8.42 33.40 -19.55
C ALA A 728 -7.20 32.65 -18.98
N HIS A 729 -6.13 33.38 -18.68
CA HIS A 729 -4.98 32.85 -17.95
C HIS A 729 -5.27 32.79 -16.45
N ALA A 730 -5.66 31.62 -15.94
CA ALA A 730 -6.06 31.44 -14.54
C ALA A 730 -4.96 31.87 -13.55
N TRP A 731 -3.69 31.56 -13.83
CA TRP A 731 -2.56 31.95 -12.99
C TRP A 731 -2.48 33.47 -12.76
N LEU A 732 -2.85 34.28 -13.75
CA LEU A 732 -2.81 35.73 -13.65
C LEU A 732 -3.93 36.25 -12.76
N VAL A 733 -5.14 35.71 -12.89
CA VAL A 733 -6.27 36.07 -12.01
C VAL A 733 -5.98 35.68 -10.56
N TYR A 734 -5.41 34.50 -10.32
CA TYR A 734 -4.99 34.06 -8.99
C TYR A 734 -3.84 34.90 -8.43
N PHE A 735 -2.87 35.30 -9.26
CA PHE A 735 -1.81 36.23 -8.84
C PHE A 735 -2.37 37.60 -8.40
N LEU A 736 -3.35 38.16 -9.13
CA LEU A 736 -4.04 39.38 -8.73
C LEU A 736 -4.80 39.20 -7.40
N GLY A 737 -5.40 38.01 -7.18
CA GLY A 737 -6.03 37.63 -5.90
C GLY A 737 -5.05 37.51 -4.74
N LEU A 738 -3.92 36.83 -4.93
CA LEU A 738 -2.89 36.65 -3.91
C LEU A 738 -2.24 37.97 -3.50
N THR A 739 -2.09 38.87 -4.47
CA THR A 739 -1.54 40.22 -4.26
C THR A 739 -2.60 41.27 -3.96
N HIS A 740 -3.82 40.87 -3.57
CA HIS A 740 -4.87 41.81 -3.18
C HIS A 740 -4.37 42.78 -2.10
N GLU A 741 -4.61 44.08 -2.31
CA GLU A 741 -4.25 45.19 -1.41
C GLU A 741 -2.75 45.42 -1.12
N GLN A 742 -1.84 44.61 -1.66
CA GLN A 742 -0.39 44.78 -1.46
C GLN A 742 0.21 45.97 -2.23
N THR A 743 1.29 46.55 -1.77
CA THR A 743 2.00 47.63 -2.48
C THR A 743 2.57 47.16 -3.83
N TYR A 744 2.92 48.11 -4.70
CA TYR A 744 3.54 47.80 -6.01
C TYR A 744 4.87 47.05 -5.83
N THR A 745 5.66 47.43 -4.83
CA THR A 745 6.96 46.83 -4.50
C THR A 745 6.81 45.38 -4.02
N GLU A 746 5.83 45.10 -3.16
CA GLU A 746 5.51 43.74 -2.70
C GLU A 746 5.05 42.86 -3.88
N ALA A 747 4.10 43.34 -4.69
CA ALA A 747 3.61 42.60 -5.84
C ALA A 747 4.72 42.29 -6.86
N THR A 748 5.64 43.24 -7.10
CA THR A 748 6.81 43.03 -7.97
C THR A 748 7.75 41.96 -7.41
N THR A 749 7.94 41.93 -6.09
CA THR A 749 8.80 40.95 -5.42
C THR A 749 8.20 39.54 -5.55
N HIS A 750 6.89 39.40 -5.32
CA HIS A 750 6.17 38.14 -5.53
C HIS A 750 6.18 37.69 -6.99
N TYR A 751 6.06 38.63 -7.93
CA TYR A 751 6.07 38.34 -9.37
C TYR A 751 7.37 37.65 -9.79
N ARG A 752 8.51 38.24 -9.39
CA ARG A 752 9.84 37.66 -9.66
C ARG A 752 10.01 36.34 -8.94
N ARG A 753 9.65 36.28 -7.65
CA ARG A 753 9.88 35.11 -6.83
C ARG A 753 9.09 33.88 -7.29
N LEU A 754 7.88 34.07 -7.80
CA LEU A 754 7.08 33.00 -8.41
C LEU A 754 7.58 32.57 -9.79
N GLY A 755 8.51 33.31 -10.40
CA GLY A 755 9.04 33.04 -11.74
C GLY A 755 8.07 33.31 -12.87
N LEU A 756 7.15 34.26 -12.68
CA LEU A 756 6.17 34.62 -13.70
C LEU A 756 6.88 35.19 -14.96
N PRO A 757 6.28 35.06 -16.17
CA PRO A 757 6.94 35.45 -17.41
C PRO A 757 7.38 36.92 -17.42
N GLU A 758 8.68 37.16 -17.62
CA GLU A 758 9.25 38.53 -17.56
C GLU A 758 8.71 39.42 -18.69
N ALA A 759 8.38 38.83 -19.85
CA ALA A 759 7.77 39.54 -20.99
C ALA A 759 6.44 40.22 -20.61
N ASP A 760 5.67 39.61 -19.72
CA ASP A 760 4.34 40.09 -19.32
C ASP A 760 4.40 41.03 -18.11
N ARG A 761 5.54 41.16 -17.43
CA ARG A 761 5.64 41.83 -16.12
C ARG A 761 5.15 43.27 -16.17
N ALA A 762 5.58 44.03 -17.18
CA ALA A 762 5.23 45.44 -17.30
C ALA A 762 3.72 45.63 -17.48
N ASP A 763 3.09 44.81 -18.33
CA ASP A 763 1.64 44.87 -18.56
C ASP A 763 0.87 44.41 -17.32
N VAL A 764 1.23 43.27 -16.71
CA VAL A 764 0.55 42.75 -15.51
C VAL A 764 0.57 43.77 -14.36
N LEU A 765 1.73 44.37 -14.07
CA LEU A 765 1.84 45.36 -13.01
C LEU A 765 1.12 46.67 -13.36
N ALA A 766 1.13 47.09 -14.64
CA ALA A 766 0.37 48.25 -15.09
C ALA A 766 -1.15 48.03 -14.99
N GLN A 767 -1.65 46.86 -15.40
CA GLN A 767 -3.07 46.48 -15.26
C GLN A 767 -3.50 46.48 -13.79
N ARG A 768 -2.64 46.00 -12.88
CA ARG A 768 -2.91 46.01 -11.44
C ARG A 768 -3.09 47.43 -10.88
N GLU A 769 -2.23 48.36 -11.27
CA GLU A 769 -2.39 49.78 -10.89
C GLU A 769 -3.58 50.43 -11.59
N HIS A 770 -3.89 50.01 -12.82
CA HIS A 770 -5.11 50.45 -13.51
C HIS A 770 -6.37 50.03 -12.75
N ILE A 771 -6.45 48.78 -12.27
CA ILE A 771 -7.56 48.30 -11.43
C ILE A 771 -7.73 49.17 -10.19
N ARG A 772 -6.63 49.56 -9.52
CA ARG A 772 -6.67 50.45 -8.36
C ARG A 772 -7.25 51.82 -8.71
N SER A 773 -6.79 52.41 -9.82
CA SER A 773 -7.27 53.72 -10.29
C SER A 773 -8.75 53.69 -10.72
N VAL A 774 -9.22 52.57 -11.27
CA VAL A 774 -10.59 52.37 -11.73
C VAL A 774 -11.53 52.05 -10.58
N ARG A 775 -11.06 51.36 -9.52
CA ARG A 775 -11.87 50.98 -8.35
C ARG A 775 -12.56 52.17 -7.69
N GLY A 776 -11.84 53.26 -7.42
CA GLY A 776 -12.45 54.46 -6.84
C GLY A 776 -13.50 55.12 -7.75
N LYS A 777 -13.32 55.04 -9.07
CA LYS A 777 -14.30 55.53 -10.06
C LYS A 777 -15.53 54.63 -10.12
N LEU A 778 -15.35 53.31 -10.01
CA LEU A 778 -16.43 52.33 -9.95
C LEU A 778 -17.28 52.50 -8.68
N GLU A 779 -16.65 52.72 -7.53
CA GLU A 779 -17.37 53.01 -6.28
C GLU A 779 -18.19 54.31 -6.39
N THR A 780 -17.65 55.33 -7.05
CA THR A 780 -18.38 56.59 -7.31
C THR A 780 -19.55 56.39 -8.28
N TRP A 781 -19.34 55.59 -9.33
CA TRP A 781 -20.40 55.21 -10.28
C TRP A 781 -21.50 54.42 -9.56
N GLN A 782 -21.12 53.49 -8.67
CA GLN A 782 -22.04 52.67 -7.88
C GLN A 782 -22.90 53.51 -6.93
N LYS A 783 -22.30 54.46 -6.19
CA LYS A 783 -23.05 55.38 -5.31
C LYS A 783 -24.12 56.19 -6.06
N ASN A 784 -23.94 56.37 -7.37
CA ASN A 784 -24.84 57.11 -8.24
C ASN A 784 -25.62 56.20 -9.21
N ALA A 785 -25.72 54.88 -8.94
CA ALA A 785 -26.24 53.89 -9.90
C ALA A 785 -27.60 54.24 -10.53
N ALA A 786 -28.49 54.95 -9.82
CA ALA A 786 -29.79 55.38 -10.35
C ALA A 786 -29.71 56.45 -11.46
N LYS A 787 -28.61 57.21 -11.54
CA LYS A 787 -28.35 58.24 -12.58
C LYS A 787 -27.14 57.92 -13.45
N ALA A 788 -26.43 56.83 -13.15
CA ALA A 788 -25.19 56.49 -13.79
C ALA A 788 -25.45 55.81 -15.15
N ARG A 789 -24.76 56.29 -16.18
CA ARG A 789 -24.86 55.76 -17.54
C ARG A 789 -24.13 54.43 -17.68
N THR A 790 -24.65 53.52 -18.49
CA THR A 790 -24.02 52.22 -18.79
C THR A 790 -22.79 52.42 -19.68
N SER A 791 -22.82 53.42 -20.56
CA SER A 791 -21.70 53.83 -21.41
C SER A 791 -20.46 54.22 -20.60
N THR A 792 -20.63 54.94 -19.49
CA THR A 792 -19.50 55.36 -18.63
C THR A 792 -18.87 54.17 -17.90
N LEU A 793 -19.68 53.20 -17.48
CA LEU A 793 -19.17 51.94 -16.95
C LEU A 793 -18.39 51.16 -18.01
N CYS A 794 -18.91 51.08 -19.25
CA CYS A 794 -18.22 50.41 -20.34
C CYS A 794 -16.87 51.06 -20.69
N ASP A 795 -16.75 52.40 -20.69
CA ASP A 795 -15.47 53.09 -20.94
C ASP A 795 -14.44 52.84 -19.82
N LEU A 796 -14.90 52.68 -18.57
CA LEU A 796 -14.04 52.29 -17.45
C LEU A 796 -13.54 50.84 -17.59
N LEU A 797 -14.43 49.90 -17.96
CA LEU A 797 -14.10 48.48 -18.09
C LEU A 797 -13.28 48.18 -19.36
N GLN A 798 -13.46 48.90 -20.46
CA GLN A 798 -12.76 48.68 -21.73
C GLN A 798 -11.24 48.86 -21.64
N ARG A 799 -10.75 49.57 -20.62
CA ARG A 799 -9.31 49.78 -20.40
C ARG A 799 -8.61 48.60 -19.73
N LEU A 800 -9.39 47.65 -19.20
CA LEU A 800 -8.89 46.46 -18.52
C LEU A 800 -8.87 45.27 -19.47
N SER A 801 -7.82 44.46 -19.38
CA SER A 801 -7.79 43.15 -20.06
C SER A 801 -8.73 42.15 -19.36
N LEU A 802 -8.90 40.97 -19.97
CA LEU A 802 -9.86 39.96 -19.52
C LEU A 802 -9.62 39.53 -18.06
N GLU A 803 -8.37 39.20 -17.71
CA GLU A 803 -8.00 38.68 -16.39
C GLU A 803 -8.25 39.70 -15.26
N PRO A 804 -7.85 40.98 -15.39
CA PRO A 804 -8.28 42.06 -14.50
C PRO A 804 -9.80 42.21 -14.34
N LEU A 805 -10.59 42.04 -15.41
CA LEU A 805 -12.05 42.11 -15.34
C LEU A 805 -12.64 40.96 -14.51
N LEU A 806 -12.14 39.73 -14.71
CA LEU A 806 -12.54 38.57 -13.93
C LEU A 806 -12.16 38.73 -12.45
N TYR A 807 -10.95 39.24 -12.18
CA TYR A 807 -10.53 39.57 -10.82
C TYR A 807 -11.38 40.68 -10.18
N LEU A 808 -11.73 41.72 -10.93
CA LEU A 808 -12.60 42.79 -10.44
C LEU A 808 -13.99 42.27 -10.09
N MET A 809 -14.57 41.42 -10.94
CA MET A 809 -15.84 40.74 -10.69
C MET A 809 -15.77 39.87 -9.42
N ALA A 810 -14.69 39.14 -9.21
CA ALA A 810 -14.49 38.31 -8.02
C ALA A 810 -14.20 39.13 -6.74
N SER A 811 -13.61 40.33 -6.86
CA SER A 811 -13.22 41.14 -5.69
C SER A 811 -14.29 42.13 -5.23
N THR A 812 -15.25 42.50 -6.07
CA THR A 812 -16.31 43.43 -5.66
C THR A 812 -17.36 42.75 -4.78
N PRO A 813 -17.72 43.26 -3.60
CA PRO A 813 -18.80 42.70 -2.79
C PRO A 813 -20.20 43.00 -3.37
N ASP A 814 -20.33 43.95 -4.30
CA ASP A 814 -21.62 44.39 -4.84
C ASP A 814 -22.15 43.47 -5.95
N THR A 815 -23.34 42.93 -5.73
CA THR A 815 -24.04 42.05 -6.68
C THR A 815 -24.45 42.80 -7.96
N LEU A 816 -24.81 44.09 -7.88
CA LEU A 816 -25.20 44.87 -9.05
C LEU A 816 -24.00 45.10 -9.98
N LEU A 817 -22.86 45.51 -9.42
CA LEU A 817 -21.63 45.68 -10.18
C LEU A 817 -21.15 44.35 -10.78
N GLN A 818 -21.21 43.24 -10.04
CA GLN A 818 -20.91 41.90 -10.59
C GLN A 818 -21.78 41.57 -11.81
N LYS A 819 -23.10 41.78 -11.71
CA LYS A 819 -24.05 41.56 -12.80
C LYS A 819 -23.72 42.43 -14.02
N ASN A 820 -23.31 43.68 -13.80
CA ASN A 820 -22.96 44.59 -14.88
C ASN A 820 -21.62 44.24 -15.54
N ILE A 821 -20.62 43.79 -14.79
CA ILE A 821 -19.36 43.26 -15.37
C ILE A 821 -19.64 42.00 -16.18
N SER A 822 -20.51 41.11 -15.68
CA SER A 822 -20.96 39.92 -16.41
C SER A 822 -21.67 40.29 -17.73
N ARG A 823 -22.57 41.28 -17.71
CA ARG A 823 -23.21 41.82 -18.93
C ARG A 823 -22.22 42.48 -19.88
N TYR A 824 -21.21 43.17 -19.35
CA TYR A 824 -20.16 43.75 -20.17
C TYR A 824 -19.40 42.66 -20.94
N LEU A 825 -18.98 41.60 -20.24
CA LEU A 825 -18.25 40.47 -20.83
C LEU A 825 -19.09 39.65 -21.82
N THR A 826 -20.41 39.58 -21.65
CA THR A 826 -21.28 38.74 -22.48
C THR A 826 -21.97 39.48 -23.62
N GLN A 827 -22.27 40.77 -23.43
CA GLN A 827 -23.14 41.55 -24.33
C GLN A 827 -22.52 42.91 -24.70
N TRP A 828 -22.33 43.82 -23.73
CA TRP A 828 -22.06 45.24 -24.02
C TRP A 828 -20.73 45.50 -24.73
N GLN A 829 -19.70 44.66 -24.52
CA GLN A 829 -18.44 44.83 -25.24
C GLN A 829 -18.57 44.55 -26.75
N HIS A 830 -19.56 43.75 -27.14
CA HIS A 830 -19.81 43.35 -28.53
C HIS A 830 -20.87 44.22 -29.22
N GLU A 831 -21.57 45.08 -28.47
CA GLU A 831 -22.56 46.00 -29.01
C GLU A 831 -21.95 47.03 -29.96
N LYS A 832 -22.58 47.13 -31.13
CA LYS A 832 -22.24 48.07 -32.20
C LYS A 832 -23.45 48.96 -32.51
N PRO A 833 -23.23 50.19 -33.01
CA PRO A 833 -24.30 50.98 -33.61
C PRO A 833 -24.94 50.20 -34.77
N ASP A 834 -26.24 50.41 -35.00
CA ASP A 834 -26.98 49.79 -36.09
C ASP A 834 -26.75 50.48 -37.44
N ILE A 835 -26.21 51.70 -37.39
CA ILE A 835 -25.72 52.46 -38.55
C ILE A 835 -24.21 52.37 -38.66
N SER A 836 -23.74 52.21 -39.90
CA SER A 836 -22.33 52.02 -40.24
C SER A 836 -21.67 53.31 -40.73
N GLY A 837 -20.35 53.28 -40.90
CA GLY A 837 -19.65 54.36 -41.60
C GLY A 837 -20.16 54.60 -43.03
N ALA A 838 -20.66 53.57 -43.71
CA ALA A 838 -21.23 53.75 -45.05
C ALA A 838 -22.52 54.60 -45.01
N ASP A 839 -23.28 54.51 -43.93
CA ASP A 839 -24.50 55.28 -43.73
C ASP A 839 -24.16 56.74 -43.40
N LEU A 840 -23.15 56.98 -42.56
CA LEU A 840 -22.62 58.33 -42.32
C LEU A 840 -22.11 59.00 -43.61
N LYS A 841 -21.54 58.22 -44.53
CA LYS A 841 -21.11 58.71 -45.86
C LYS A 841 -22.31 59.13 -46.71
N LYS A 842 -23.38 58.34 -46.73
CA LYS A 842 -24.64 58.67 -47.43
C LYS A 842 -25.30 59.93 -46.86
N MET A 843 -25.11 60.19 -45.56
CA MET A 843 -25.60 61.38 -44.86
C MET A 843 -24.72 62.63 -45.05
N GLY A 844 -23.71 62.57 -45.92
CA GLY A 844 -22.92 63.74 -46.33
C GLY A 844 -21.65 64.01 -45.52
N LEU A 845 -21.24 63.13 -44.60
CA LEU A 845 -20.01 63.30 -43.83
C LEU A 845 -18.78 62.81 -44.63
N PRO A 846 -17.76 63.65 -44.90
CA PRO A 846 -16.55 63.23 -45.60
C PRO A 846 -15.68 62.31 -44.73
N PRO A 847 -14.99 61.29 -45.30
CA PRO A 847 -14.17 60.34 -44.55
C PRO A 847 -13.13 61.05 -43.67
N GLY A 848 -13.07 60.67 -42.39
CA GLY A 848 -12.14 61.27 -41.44
C GLY A 848 -12.37 60.82 -39.99
N PRO A 849 -11.59 61.35 -39.02
CA PRO A 849 -11.64 60.94 -37.61
C PRO A 849 -13.00 61.19 -36.94
N GLU A 850 -13.85 62.04 -37.51
CA GLU A 850 -15.22 62.29 -37.04
C GLU A 850 -16.13 61.07 -37.15
N TYR A 851 -15.87 60.14 -38.09
CA TYR A 851 -16.62 58.88 -38.18
C TYR A 851 -16.51 58.08 -36.88
N GLY A 852 -15.28 57.92 -36.38
CA GLY A 852 -15.03 57.19 -35.13
C GLY A 852 -15.68 57.86 -33.92
N LYS A 853 -15.68 59.21 -33.88
CA LYS A 853 -16.33 59.96 -32.79
C LYS A 853 -17.84 59.80 -32.81
N ILE A 854 -18.48 59.92 -33.97
CA ILE A 854 -19.93 59.79 -34.11
C ILE A 854 -20.36 58.35 -33.82
N LEU A 855 -19.69 57.35 -34.39
CA LEU A 855 -19.97 55.93 -34.09
C LEU A 855 -19.77 55.61 -32.60
N LYS A 856 -18.78 56.23 -31.92
CA LYS A 856 -18.63 56.09 -30.47
C LYS A 856 -19.84 56.65 -29.72
N VAL A 857 -20.27 57.87 -30.04
CA VAL A 857 -21.44 58.51 -29.39
C VAL A 857 -22.73 57.72 -29.64
N LEU A 858 -22.91 57.18 -30.85
CA LEU A 858 -24.07 56.33 -31.17
C LEU A 858 -24.05 55.03 -30.36
N ARG A 859 -22.88 54.39 -30.22
CA ARG A 859 -22.72 53.21 -29.36
C ARG A 859 -23.03 53.53 -27.90
N GLU A 860 -22.55 54.67 -27.39
CA GLU A 860 -22.82 55.12 -26.02
C GLU A 860 -24.32 55.37 -25.80
N ALA A 861 -24.99 56.03 -26.75
CA ALA A 861 -26.44 56.28 -26.71
C ALA A 861 -27.27 54.98 -26.76
N LYS A 862 -26.84 53.99 -27.55
CA LYS A 862 -27.46 52.66 -27.60
C LYS A 862 -27.32 51.93 -26.27
N LEU A 863 -26.11 51.94 -25.68
CA LEU A 863 -25.84 51.33 -24.38
C LEU A 863 -26.63 51.98 -23.23
N ASP A 864 -26.88 53.28 -23.31
CA ASP A 864 -27.64 54.04 -22.31
C ASP A 864 -29.16 53.99 -22.51
N GLY A 865 -29.65 53.29 -23.54
CA GLY A 865 -31.08 53.20 -23.85
C GLY A 865 -31.69 54.48 -24.42
N LEU A 866 -30.88 55.42 -24.91
CA LEU A 866 -31.30 56.71 -25.46
C LEU A 866 -31.58 56.69 -26.97
N ALA A 867 -30.91 55.80 -27.71
CA ALA A 867 -31.09 55.62 -29.14
C ALA A 867 -30.86 54.14 -29.50
N VAL A 868 -31.89 53.31 -29.28
CA VAL A 868 -31.77 51.84 -29.39
C VAL A 868 -31.98 51.39 -30.83
N GLY A 869 -32.86 52.06 -31.57
CA GLY A 869 -33.23 51.69 -32.95
C GLY A 869 -32.46 52.46 -34.02
N THR A 870 -32.48 51.93 -35.24
CA THR A 870 -31.84 52.54 -36.42
C THR A 870 -32.36 53.95 -36.69
N GLU A 871 -33.66 54.21 -36.57
CA GLU A 871 -34.26 55.53 -36.81
C GLU A 871 -33.77 56.59 -35.81
N GLU A 872 -33.80 56.26 -34.52
CA GLU A 872 -33.32 57.14 -33.44
C GLU A 872 -31.83 57.44 -33.58
N GLN A 873 -31.03 56.42 -33.92
CA GLN A 873 -29.59 56.58 -34.18
C GLN A 873 -29.34 57.45 -35.42
N THR A 874 -30.15 57.31 -36.47
CA THR A 874 -30.03 58.11 -37.71
C THR A 874 -30.34 59.58 -37.42
N ALA A 875 -31.40 59.87 -36.65
CA ALA A 875 -31.73 61.23 -36.23
C ALA A 875 -30.61 61.86 -35.37
N LEU A 876 -30.06 61.08 -34.42
CA LEU A 876 -28.94 61.52 -33.58
C LEU A 876 -27.66 61.75 -34.41
N ALA A 877 -27.37 60.87 -35.38
CA ALA A 877 -26.23 60.99 -36.27
C ALA A 877 -26.32 62.26 -37.12
N GLN A 878 -27.49 62.57 -37.70
CA GLN A 878 -27.70 63.77 -38.49
C GLN A 878 -27.41 65.05 -37.68
N GLY A 879 -27.95 65.14 -36.47
CA GLY A 879 -27.69 66.29 -35.59
C GLY A 879 -26.23 66.45 -35.15
N LEU A 880 -25.47 65.36 -35.10
CA LEU A 880 -24.02 65.39 -34.85
C LEU A 880 -23.21 65.78 -36.09
N ILE A 881 -23.61 65.30 -37.27
CA ILE A 881 -23.00 65.66 -38.57
C ILE A 881 -23.16 67.16 -38.82
N ASP A 882 -24.35 67.71 -38.62
CA ASP A 882 -24.63 69.14 -38.84
C ASP A 882 -23.75 70.02 -37.93
N LYS A 883 -23.60 69.63 -36.66
CA LYS A 883 -22.69 70.31 -35.71
C LYS A 883 -21.22 70.21 -36.13
N ALA A 884 -20.79 69.06 -36.65
CA ALA A 884 -19.41 68.85 -37.09
C ALA A 884 -19.08 69.68 -38.34
N LEU A 885 -19.99 69.75 -39.31
CA LEU A 885 -19.85 70.56 -40.53
C LEU A 885 -19.85 72.06 -40.21
N HIS A 886 -20.71 72.53 -39.30
CA HIS A 886 -20.72 73.92 -38.85
C HIS A 886 -19.43 74.35 -38.13
N LYS A 887 -18.78 73.45 -37.38
CA LYS A 887 -17.53 73.74 -36.66
C LYS A 887 -16.32 73.84 -37.61
N LYS A 888 -16.33 73.10 -38.72
CA LYS A 888 -15.29 73.14 -39.76
C LYS A 888 -15.33 74.45 -40.56
N ASN A 889 -16.53 75.00 -40.81
CA ASN A 889 -16.70 76.29 -41.49
C ASN A 889 -16.25 77.51 -40.66
N ARG A 890 -16.02 77.37 -39.35
CA ARG A 890 -15.49 78.44 -38.47
C ARG A 890 -13.97 78.42 -38.29
N THR A 891 -13.26 77.39 -38.75
CA THR A 891 -11.83 77.18 -38.46
C THR A 891 -10.90 77.38 -39.66
N THR A 892 -11.40 77.78 -40.83
CA THR A 892 -10.59 78.29 -41.93
C THR A 892 -10.21 79.76 -41.69
N PRO A 893 -8.92 80.11 -41.47
CA PRO A 893 -8.49 81.49 -41.59
C PRO A 893 -8.55 81.88 -43.07
N MET A 894 -9.21 82.99 -43.40
CA MET A 894 -8.98 83.67 -44.67
C MET A 894 -7.50 84.09 -44.69
N ASN A 895 -6.67 83.40 -45.46
CA ASN A 895 -5.37 83.93 -45.87
C ASN A 895 -5.29 83.87 -47.39
N SER A 896 -5.72 84.98 -47.99
CA SER A 896 -5.49 85.36 -49.37
C SER A 896 -4.10 85.97 -49.52
N GLY A 897 -3.24 85.41 -50.37
CA GLY A 897 -1.99 86.03 -50.81
C GLY A 897 -1.18 85.13 -51.74
N PRO A 898 -0.64 85.61 -52.88
CA PRO A 898 -0.42 84.78 -54.07
C PRO A 898 1.05 84.36 -54.31
N SER A 899 1.20 83.29 -55.12
CA SER A 899 2.23 83.06 -56.17
C SER A 899 3.63 83.68 -56.03
N SER A 900 4.67 82.84 -56.01
CA SER A 900 5.70 82.80 -57.09
C SER A 900 6.82 81.78 -56.82
N ALA A 901 7.18 81.06 -57.90
CA ALA A 901 8.38 80.25 -58.17
C ALA A 901 8.51 78.88 -57.51
#